data_AF-A0A955VFG6-F1
#
_entry.id   AF-A0A955VFG6-F1
#
_cell.length_a   1.000
_cell.length_b   1.000
_cell.length_c   1.000
_cell.angle_alpha   90.00
_cell.angle_beta   90.00
_cell.angle_gamma   90.00
#
_symmetry.space_group_name_H-M   'P 1'
#
loop_
_entity.id
_entity.type
_entity.pdbx_description
1 polymer ?
#
loop_
_entity_poly.entity_id
_entity_poly.type
_entity_poly.pdbx_seq_one_letter_code
_entity_poly.pdbx_strand_id
1 'polypeptide(L)'
;MGRHRLRRFAFSLACLALVVASGSVAHSQTLQTLLDEGFESGVTWTVVNQNSCTSCTLSDVQWRQGTRFMSSGSKSLYFGDSGEIDYDLPGTAKGHVTSPSITIPSDALNPSLTFAYRKLTEGSTYWDEARVQILDSSMNVLDSQFLPDKTTNPLTEVLIDLSPYAGQTIYIRFTFDTKDSVWNSCYSSGCYWGIWLDDIRVEYYQPEPPPDETGNPLCRPVEPVILVMLDASGSMDTAIDIPKGTITTKDAIDLTSSLSTTSISLSFRVWMKGQDSSWRDILTVYAIDTSTATKTWLWDSRQSPVYDNDTEGSWSLVTIDLKAAGFRNKNIKLEFTFDAASTGSNSYEGVYLDSISVTIGTTSKFSEGFESNTDQWVIDTYGLEDVFWQRETYRKYAGSWSLYFGNPSIRMFRTKTKWEIAKAALIQMVGDNKDRVKFALASFANNGSCGVDATYDVSLGGDEIDFQTALNGLSPYSNTPIATAIETGTTLLSNTVSPTVYTGVVSEMSCLSQDLMYTYFQQKCGQLGYKFKKYTLSASCSGGKYYNVWYECGPNTNQRPFLLLITDGYETCRTNQDVLDAMTYAAAAGIKSFVLGFGGETDEDLMNQLAVIGGFVNPDGGDTKFFKADNSDGLNDQISKILTLSTQPEICDLIDNDCDGVIDNDVPSETCFNIVCGREGTRSCIPGGLGWSTCIVDTEPEKCDGVDNNCDGQVDETWKIGTPTPLGTTCTVGVGECQKSGVWVCKADGTGVECSVTAGTPQDEVCDNKDNDCDGVIDNDVYRSCSNVCGTVGKERCVAGFYLACDAPTVTNGDKLGQTCTVGVGECQRTGTYICQGDAVVCSVTAGEPSEEICDGKDNNCDGEIDNVENKGTTCVVGKGICQRTGVMVCDLDTKLLKCSVTPGTPETEICNGLDDDSDGTVDNNIPGLGSTCSNGVGACKRDGHMVCDTVGKTLVCDAIPGTPTAEVCNGIDDDCDGTVDESDQACSKDQKPECWVGDTLTCKCIKGTGVSDVYYCHQE
;
A
#
# COMPACT_ATOMS: atom_id res chain seq x y z
N MET A 1 34.62 -56.50 -24.55
CA MET A 1 35.43 -55.68 -23.62
C MET A 1 35.58 -54.31 -24.27
N GLY A 2 35.14 -53.18 -23.75
CA GLY A 2 34.45 -52.82 -22.53
C GLY A 2 34.36 -51.29 -22.52
N ARG A 3 33.13 -50.77 -22.41
CA ARG A 3 32.72 -49.43 -21.94
C ARG A 3 33.50 -48.20 -22.46
N HIS A 4 32.92 -47.49 -23.42
CA HIS A 4 32.75 -46.01 -23.43
C HIS A 4 31.97 -45.60 -24.68
N ARG A 5 30.62 -45.64 -24.62
CA ARG A 5 29.64 -44.95 -25.48
C ARG A 5 28.24 -45.45 -25.11
N LEU A 6 27.55 -44.76 -24.19
CA LEU A 6 26.10 -44.81 -23.92
C LEU A 6 25.78 -43.92 -22.70
N ARG A 7 25.64 -42.61 -22.94
CA ARG A 7 24.91 -41.63 -22.11
C ARG A 7 24.69 -40.40 -22.99
N ARG A 8 23.67 -40.49 -23.86
CA ARG A 8 23.00 -39.42 -24.65
C ARG A 8 22.13 -40.11 -25.71
N PHE A 9 21.13 -40.89 -25.27
CA PHE A 9 20.03 -41.45 -26.09
C PHE A 9 19.09 -42.22 -25.13
N ALA A 10 18.35 -41.50 -24.27
CA ALA A 10 17.27 -42.05 -23.44
C ALA A 10 16.36 -40.95 -22.83
N PHE A 11 16.03 -39.90 -23.59
CA PHE A 11 15.04 -38.88 -23.22
C PHE A 11 14.32 -38.43 -24.50
N SER A 12 13.49 -39.30 -25.09
CA SER A 12 12.57 -38.95 -26.20
C SER A 12 11.57 -40.06 -26.58
N LEU A 13 11.33 -41.06 -25.72
CA LEU A 13 10.28 -42.07 -25.96
C LEU A 13 9.59 -42.46 -24.64
N ALA A 14 8.86 -41.53 -24.03
CA ALA A 14 7.94 -41.81 -22.92
C ALA A 14 6.86 -40.73 -22.71
N CYS A 15 6.50 -39.94 -23.74
CA CYS A 15 5.50 -38.88 -23.60
C CYS A 15 4.31 -39.01 -24.59
N LEU A 16 4.07 -40.19 -25.16
CA LEU A 16 2.99 -40.38 -26.15
C LEU A 16 2.09 -41.60 -25.92
N ALA A 17 1.94 -42.06 -24.68
CA ALA A 17 1.02 -43.16 -24.38
C ALA A 17 0.47 -43.12 -22.95
N LEU A 18 -0.25 -42.05 -22.58
CA LEU A 18 -1.18 -42.08 -21.43
C LEU A 18 -2.18 -40.91 -21.46
N VAL A 19 -2.96 -40.79 -22.55
CA VAL A 19 -4.16 -39.94 -22.57
C VAL A 19 -5.32 -40.74 -23.16
N VAL A 20 -5.75 -41.79 -22.47
CA VAL A 20 -7.15 -42.27 -22.46
C VAL A 20 -7.33 -43.03 -21.15
N ALA A 21 -8.29 -42.59 -20.32
CA ALA A 21 -8.72 -43.14 -19.02
C ALA A 21 -8.20 -42.43 -17.74
N SER A 22 -8.42 -41.12 -17.66
CA SER A 22 -8.60 -40.42 -16.39
C SER A 22 -9.83 -39.53 -16.53
N GLY A 23 -10.98 -40.04 -16.08
CA GLY A 23 -12.16 -39.23 -15.82
C GLY A 23 -11.93 -38.42 -14.54
N SER A 24 -11.14 -37.37 -14.67
CA SER A 24 -10.98 -36.30 -13.68
C SER A 24 -11.60 -35.07 -14.31
N VAL A 25 -12.82 -34.72 -13.90
CA VAL A 25 -13.40 -33.43 -14.23
C VAL A 25 -12.76 -32.42 -13.28
N ALA A 26 -11.64 -31.85 -13.69
CA ALA A 26 -11.16 -30.59 -13.15
C ALA A 26 -11.99 -29.50 -13.82
N HIS A 27 -12.84 -28.80 -13.06
CA HIS A 27 -13.51 -27.59 -13.53
C HIS A 27 -12.51 -26.43 -13.35
N SER A 28 -11.94 -26.03 -14.48
CA SER A 28 -11.00 -24.93 -14.63
C SER A 28 -11.57 -24.10 -15.77
N GLN A 29 -11.78 -22.79 -15.53
CA GLN A 29 -12.09 -21.86 -16.60
C GLN A 29 -11.08 -22.08 -17.72
N THR A 30 -11.55 -22.51 -18.87
CA THR A 30 -10.65 -22.89 -19.95
C THR A 30 -10.28 -21.63 -20.71
N LEU A 31 -9.04 -21.16 -20.55
CA LEU A 31 -8.47 -20.09 -21.36
C LEU A 31 -8.64 -20.47 -22.84
N GLN A 32 -9.33 -19.62 -23.59
CA GLN A 32 -9.54 -19.78 -25.01
C GLN A 32 -8.65 -18.78 -25.75
N THR A 33 -7.88 -19.29 -26.69
CA THR A 33 -7.03 -18.48 -27.56
C THR A 33 -7.72 -18.30 -28.91
N LEU A 34 -8.06 -17.06 -29.25
CA LEU A 34 -8.69 -16.69 -30.53
C LEU A 34 -7.65 -16.42 -31.63
N LEU A 35 -6.46 -15.94 -31.23
CA LEU A 35 -5.31 -15.71 -32.10
C LEU A 35 -4.05 -16.00 -31.29
N ASP A 36 -3.10 -16.72 -31.87
CA ASP A 36 -1.74 -16.89 -31.32
C ASP A 36 -0.75 -16.88 -32.48
N GLU A 37 0.05 -15.83 -32.56
CA GLU A 37 0.98 -15.58 -33.65
C GLU A 37 2.32 -15.06 -33.15
N GLY A 38 3.29 -15.97 -33.04
CA GLY A 38 4.73 -15.64 -32.95
C GLY A 38 5.44 -15.65 -34.32
N PHE A 39 4.71 -15.46 -35.43
CA PHE A 39 5.24 -15.48 -36.81
C PHE A 39 5.93 -16.77 -37.26
N GLU A 40 5.74 -17.86 -36.50
CA GLU A 40 6.20 -19.22 -36.81
C GLU A 40 5.11 -20.13 -37.40
N SER A 41 3.85 -19.76 -37.17
CA SER A 41 2.70 -20.63 -37.42
C SER A 41 2.25 -20.62 -38.90
N GLY A 42 2.62 -19.58 -39.64
CA GLY A 42 2.25 -19.40 -41.05
C GLY A 42 0.86 -18.80 -41.28
N VAL A 43 0.21 -18.21 -40.26
CA VAL A 43 -1.03 -17.45 -40.44
C VAL A 43 -0.79 -16.28 -41.41
N THR A 44 -1.70 -16.13 -42.37
CA THR A 44 -1.56 -15.10 -43.41
C THR A 44 -2.14 -13.78 -42.93
N TRP A 45 -1.27 -12.81 -42.68
CA TRP A 45 -1.64 -11.42 -42.41
C TRP A 45 -1.76 -10.64 -43.72
N THR A 46 -2.67 -9.67 -43.76
CA THR A 46 -2.77 -8.78 -44.92
C THR A 46 -1.72 -7.69 -44.79
N VAL A 47 -0.73 -7.70 -45.70
CA VAL A 47 0.38 -6.76 -45.70
C VAL A 47 0.19 -5.72 -46.80
N VAL A 48 0.31 -4.44 -46.44
CA VAL A 48 0.30 -3.32 -47.39
C VAL A 48 1.53 -2.46 -47.13
N ASN A 49 2.35 -2.26 -48.17
CA ASN A 49 3.55 -1.41 -48.12
C ASN A 49 3.44 -0.31 -49.19
N GLN A 50 3.96 0.88 -48.87
CA GLN A 50 3.98 2.04 -49.74
C GLN A 50 5.28 2.81 -49.54
N ASN A 51 6.09 2.93 -50.60
CA ASN A 51 7.34 3.69 -50.59
C ASN A 51 7.20 4.91 -51.51
N SER A 52 7.54 6.10 -51.03
CA SER A 52 7.31 7.39 -51.70
C SER A 52 8.61 8.00 -52.23
N CYS A 53 9.30 7.31 -53.14
CA CYS A 53 10.50 7.86 -53.76
C CYS A 53 10.66 7.47 -55.24
N THR A 54 11.43 8.27 -56.00
CA THR A 54 11.55 8.13 -57.47
C THR A 54 12.52 7.05 -57.93
N SER A 55 13.36 6.52 -57.04
CA SER A 55 14.40 5.53 -57.34
C SER A 55 14.33 4.25 -56.51
N CYS A 56 13.29 4.07 -55.69
CA CYS A 56 13.07 2.87 -54.87
C CYS A 56 11.89 2.04 -55.40
N THR A 57 11.87 0.80 -54.95
CA THR A 57 10.84 -0.20 -55.20
C THR A 57 10.12 -0.58 -53.91
N LEU A 58 8.94 -1.19 -54.02
CA LEU A 58 8.20 -1.72 -52.86
C LEU A 58 8.93 -2.87 -52.14
N SER A 59 10.00 -3.43 -52.72
CA SER A 59 10.79 -4.50 -52.12
C SER A 59 11.90 -4.02 -51.18
N ASP A 60 12.23 -2.73 -51.23
CA ASP A 60 13.38 -2.19 -50.50
C ASP A 60 13.07 -2.13 -48.99
N VAL A 61 12.06 -1.36 -48.58
CA VAL A 61 11.53 -1.34 -47.20
C VAL A 61 10.08 -1.81 -47.20
N GLN A 62 9.76 -2.74 -46.29
CA GLN A 62 8.42 -3.32 -46.13
C GLN A 62 8.30 -4.15 -44.85
N TRP A 63 7.07 -4.45 -44.44
CA TRP A 63 6.79 -5.50 -43.46
C TRP A 63 7.22 -6.87 -43.99
N ARG A 64 8.06 -7.57 -43.24
CA ARG A 64 8.62 -8.90 -43.57
C ARG A 64 8.94 -9.69 -42.31
N GLN A 65 9.15 -10.99 -42.45
CA GLN A 65 9.68 -11.80 -41.35
C GLN A 65 11.18 -11.52 -41.18
N GLY A 66 11.61 -11.25 -39.95
CA GLY A 66 13.00 -11.11 -39.53
C GLY A 66 13.45 -12.25 -38.62
N THR A 67 14.73 -12.23 -38.26
CA THR A 67 15.43 -13.24 -37.43
C THR A 67 16.13 -12.60 -36.22
N ARG A 68 15.90 -11.30 -35.99
CA ARG A 68 16.37 -10.53 -34.84
C ARG A 68 15.21 -10.11 -33.95
N PHE A 69 15.52 -9.84 -32.68
CA PHE A 69 14.58 -9.39 -31.66
C PHE A 69 13.32 -10.26 -31.64
N MET A 70 13.52 -11.52 -31.29
CA MET A 70 12.47 -12.53 -31.11
C MET A 70 12.21 -12.67 -29.61
N SER A 71 10.93 -12.68 -29.25
CA SER A 71 10.45 -12.93 -27.90
C SER A 71 10.26 -14.44 -27.70
N SER A 72 9.77 -15.14 -28.73
CA SER A 72 9.74 -16.59 -28.79
C SER A 72 10.09 -17.13 -30.18
N GLY A 73 10.38 -18.43 -30.31
CA GLY A 73 10.66 -19.04 -31.60
C GLY A 73 11.99 -18.62 -32.27
N SER A 74 11.95 -18.43 -33.58
CA SER A 74 13.09 -18.20 -34.50
C SER A 74 12.89 -17.05 -35.50
N LYS A 75 11.75 -16.36 -35.43
CA LYS A 75 11.32 -15.30 -36.33
C LYS A 75 10.48 -14.28 -35.58
N SER A 76 10.50 -13.06 -36.08
CA SER A 76 9.63 -11.96 -35.65
C SER A 76 9.13 -11.23 -36.90
N LEU A 77 8.14 -10.35 -36.77
CA LEU A 77 7.72 -9.48 -37.87
C LEU A 77 8.40 -8.12 -37.75
N TYR A 78 8.98 -7.65 -38.85
CA TYR A 78 9.82 -6.47 -38.90
C TYR A 78 9.42 -5.54 -40.05
N PHE A 79 9.41 -4.23 -39.81
CA PHE A 79 9.31 -3.23 -40.88
C PHE A 79 10.67 -2.60 -41.18
N GLY A 80 11.23 -2.93 -42.34
CA GLY A 80 12.52 -2.39 -42.79
C GLY A 80 13.10 -3.11 -44.00
N ASP A 81 14.41 -2.96 -44.17
CA ASP A 81 15.15 -3.52 -45.29
C ASP A 81 15.29 -5.06 -45.23
N SER A 82 15.84 -5.65 -46.30
CA SER A 82 16.06 -7.10 -46.34
C SER A 82 17.22 -7.59 -45.47
N GLY A 83 18.07 -6.69 -44.98
CA GLY A 83 19.22 -7.01 -44.14
C GLY A 83 18.90 -7.01 -42.63
N GLU A 84 17.72 -6.51 -42.25
CA GLU A 84 17.39 -6.16 -40.86
C GLU A 84 18.40 -5.15 -40.28
N ILE A 85 18.80 -4.19 -41.12
CA ILE A 85 19.88 -3.22 -40.84
C ILE A 85 19.30 -1.85 -40.51
N ASP A 86 18.29 -1.40 -41.24
CA ASP A 86 17.60 -0.13 -41.04
C ASP A 86 16.34 -0.06 -41.94
N TYR A 87 15.69 1.10 -41.95
CA TYR A 87 14.52 1.39 -42.78
C TYR A 87 14.77 2.60 -43.69
N ASP A 88 16.03 2.87 -44.03
CA ASP A 88 16.43 4.07 -44.76
C ASP A 88 16.07 4.01 -46.25
N LEU A 89 15.41 5.06 -46.73
CA LEU A 89 15.13 5.26 -48.14
C LEU A 89 15.22 6.75 -48.50
N PRO A 90 15.53 7.10 -49.76
CA PRO A 90 15.60 8.48 -50.24
C PRO A 90 14.23 9.19 -50.35
N GLY A 91 13.20 8.68 -49.66
CA GLY A 91 11.85 9.22 -49.51
C GLY A 91 11.18 8.53 -48.31
N THR A 92 9.87 8.68 -48.13
CA THR A 92 9.20 8.07 -46.96
C THR A 92 8.75 6.64 -47.25
N ALA A 93 8.70 5.81 -46.21
CA ALA A 93 8.13 4.47 -46.26
C ALA A 93 6.99 4.36 -45.26
N LYS A 94 5.91 3.71 -45.66
CA LYS A 94 4.83 3.38 -44.73
C LYS A 94 4.21 2.06 -45.07
N GLY A 95 3.71 1.37 -44.06
CA GLY A 95 3.01 0.12 -44.26
C GLY A 95 2.22 -0.30 -43.05
N HIS A 96 1.34 -1.26 -43.27
CA HIS A 96 0.59 -1.89 -42.20
C HIS A 96 0.42 -3.38 -42.44
N VAL A 97 0.27 -4.10 -41.33
CA VAL A 97 -0.16 -5.49 -41.30
C VAL A 97 -1.47 -5.60 -40.55
N THR A 98 -2.45 -6.28 -41.13
CA THR A 98 -3.76 -6.50 -40.51
C THR A 98 -4.01 -7.98 -40.32
N SER A 99 -4.49 -8.33 -39.13
CA SER A 99 -4.82 -9.70 -38.74
C SER A 99 -5.96 -10.25 -39.61
N PRO A 100 -6.20 -11.57 -39.59
CA PRO A 100 -7.52 -12.13 -39.92
C PRO A 100 -8.62 -11.56 -39.01
N SER A 101 -9.88 -11.80 -39.37
CA SER A 101 -11.03 -11.43 -38.54
C SER A 101 -11.03 -12.20 -37.22
N ILE A 102 -11.24 -11.50 -36.11
CA ILE A 102 -11.29 -12.07 -34.76
C ILE A 102 -12.66 -11.75 -34.18
N THR A 103 -13.44 -12.76 -33.85
CA THR A 103 -14.76 -12.56 -33.22
C THR A 103 -14.64 -12.77 -31.73
N ILE A 104 -14.85 -11.71 -30.95
CA ILE A 104 -14.89 -11.79 -29.49
C ILE A 104 -16.29 -12.28 -29.09
N PRO A 105 -16.42 -13.40 -28.36
CA PRO A 105 -17.72 -13.85 -27.88
C PRO A 105 -18.40 -12.80 -26.99
N SER A 106 -19.73 -12.73 -27.01
CA SER A 106 -20.49 -11.79 -26.17
C SER A 106 -20.44 -12.13 -24.68
N ASP A 107 -20.14 -13.40 -24.38
CA ASP A 107 -19.95 -13.98 -23.05
C ASP A 107 -18.47 -14.12 -22.69
N ALA A 108 -17.56 -13.55 -23.48
CA ALA A 108 -16.14 -13.62 -23.20
C ALA A 108 -15.80 -12.87 -21.91
N LEU A 109 -15.17 -13.55 -20.97
CA LEU A 109 -14.66 -12.94 -19.74
C LEU A 109 -13.22 -12.50 -19.97
N ASN A 110 -12.92 -11.24 -19.64
CA ASN A 110 -11.60 -10.61 -19.75
C ASN A 110 -10.89 -10.84 -21.10
N PRO A 111 -11.54 -10.60 -22.26
CA PRO A 111 -10.87 -10.72 -23.54
C PRO A 111 -9.73 -9.68 -23.65
N SER A 112 -8.54 -10.13 -24.03
CA SER A 112 -7.36 -9.25 -24.11
C SER A 112 -6.51 -9.55 -25.34
N LEU A 113 -5.78 -8.53 -25.80
CA LEU A 113 -4.73 -8.62 -26.80
C LEU A 113 -3.38 -8.43 -26.11
N THR A 114 -2.46 -9.38 -26.26
CA THR A 114 -1.07 -9.24 -25.85
C THR A 114 -0.13 -9.33 -27.05
N PHE A 115 0.98 -8.60 -27.03
CA PHE A 115 2.05 -8.73 -28.03
C PHE A 115 3.36 -8.15 -27.51
N ALA A 116 4.49 -8.63 -28.02
CA ALA A 116 5.80 -8.08 -27.75
C ALA A 116 6.25 -7.16 -28.91
N TYR A 117 6.84 -6.00 -28.61
CA TYR A 117 7.39 -5.12 -29.64
C TYR A 117 8.72 -4.48 -29.24
N ARG A 118 9.45 -4.01 -30.25
CA ARG A 118 10.59 -3.12 -30.09
C ARG A 118 10.58 -2.08 -31.19
N LYS A 119 10.66 -0.81 -30.81
CA LYS A 119 10.73 0.32 -31.75
C LYS A 119 12.01 1.14 -31.50
N LEU A 120 12.78 1.34 -32.55
CA LEU A 120 14.05 2.07 -32.55
C LEU A 120 14.02 3.12 -33.66
N THR A 121 13.61 4.34 -33.31
CA THR A 121 13.58 5.50 -34.22
C THR A 121 14.38 6.65 -33.61
N GLU A 122 14.33 7.84 -34.21
CA GLU A 122 15.10 8.99 -33.73
C GLU A 122 14.60 9.62 -32.41
N GLY A 123 13.73 8.94 -31.67
CA GLY A 123 13.34 9.30 -30.30
C GLY A 123 12.23 10.34 -30.21
N SER A 124 11.47 10.57 -31.27
CA SER A 124 10.32 11.49 -31.26
C SER A 124 9.20 11.09 -32.23
N THR A 125 7.94 11.26 -31.82
CA THR A 125 6.75 10.91 -32.61
C THR A 125 6.48 11.86 -33.79
N TYR A 126 7.20 12.99 -33.86
CA TYR A 126 7.09 13.95 -34.96
C TYR A 126 7.68 13.43 -36.26
N TRP A 127 8.60 12.46 -36.19
CA TRP A 127 9.34 11.93 -37.34
C TRP A 127 8.88 10.53 -37.72
N ASP A 128 9.04 9.52 -36.88
CA ASP A 128 8.60 8.15 -37.19
C ASP A 128 7.49 7.65 -36.23
N GLU A 129 6.39 7.16 -36.79
CA GLU A 129 5.21 6.77 -36.03
C GLU A 129 4.86 5.29 -36.19
N ALA A 130 4.63 4.62 -35.07
CA ALA A 130 4.11 3.26 -35.02
C ALA A 130 2.82 3.23 -34.21
N ARG A 131 1.83 2.45 -34.66
CA ARG A 131 0.57 2.26 -33.94
C ARG A 131 0.08 0.83 -33.95
N VAL A 132 -0.69 0.50 -32.93
CA VAL A 132 -1.63 -0.62 -32.90
C VAL A 132 -3.06 -0.09 -32.98
N GLN A 133 -3.89 -0.68 -33.83
CA GLN A 133 -5.25 -0.24 -34.09
C GLN A 133 -6.22 -1.41 -34.00
N ILE A 134 -7.38 -1.16 -33.42
CA ILE A 134 -8.53 -2.07 -33.42
C ILE A 134 -9.51 -1.56 -34.47
N LEU A 135 -9.94 -2.43 -35.38
CA LEU A 135 -10.83 -2.06 -36.48
C LEU A 135 -12.12 -2.87 -36.46
N ASP A 136 -13.17 -2.25 -36.96
CA ASP A 136 -14.44 -2.92 -37.22
C ASP A 136 -14.40 -3.78 -38.49
N SER A 137 -15.50 -4.48 -38.76
CA SER A 137 -15.66 -5.29 -39.98
C SER A 137 -15.66 -4.50 -41.29
N SER A 138 -15.77 -3.17 -41.24
CA SER A 138 -15.70 -2.28 -42.40
C SER A 138 -14.31 -1.65 -42.56
N MET A 139 -13.32 -2.05 -41.76
CA MET A 139 -11.95 -1.49 -41.73
C MET A 139 -11.89 -0.04 -41.24
N ASN A 140 -12.89 0.42 -40.48
CA ASN A 140 -12.80 1.68 -39.76
C ASN A 140 -12.01 1.47 -38.47
N VAL A 141 -11.19 2.45 -38.11
CA VAL A 141 -10.43 2.44 -36.85
C VAL A 141 -11.39 2.77 -35.70
N LEU A 142 -11.53 1.83 -34.77
CA LEU A 142 -12.31 1.97 -33.54
C LEU A 142 -11.45 2.53 -32.39
N ASP A 143 -10.22 2.03 -32.28
CA ASP A 143 -9.22 2.47 -31.31
C ASP A 143 -7.82 2.41 -31.96
N SER A 144 -6.91 3.28 -31.50
CA SER A 144 -5.61 3.51 -32.14
C SER A 144 -4.60 4.09 -31.16
N GLN A 145 -3.67 3.24 -30.71
CA GLN A 145 -2.69 3.57 -29.68
C GLN A 145 -1.29 3.72 -30.29
N PHE A 146 -0.51 4.68 -29.80
CA PHE A 146 0.88 4.89 -30.21
C PHE A 146 1.81 3.87 -29.56
N LEU A 147 2.82 3.41 -30.31
CA LEU A 147 3.89 2.57 -29.79
C LEU A 147 5.17 3.42 -29.62
N PRO A 148 5.55 3.77 -28.37
CA PRO A 148 6.72 4.62 -28.12
C PRO A 148 8.04 3.90 -28.42
N ASP A 149 9.13 4.65 -28.50
CA ASP A 149 10.47 4.09 -28.68
C ASP A 149 10.92 3.29 -27.45
N LYS A 150 11.43 2.08 -27.71
CA LYS A 150 11.95 1.16 -26.68
C LYS A 150 13.30 0.62 -27.14
N THR A 151 14.35 1.20 -26.57
CA THR A 151 15.75 0.91 -26.94
C THR A 151 16.35 -0.29 -26.19
N THR A 152 15.68 -0.77 -25.16
CA THR A 152 16.12 -1.89 -24.30
C THR A 152 15.88 -3.26 -24.95
N ASN A 153 16.56 -4.29 -24.43
CA ASN A 153 16.40 -5.70 -24.81
C ASN A 153 16.15 -6.48 -23.51
N PRO A 154 15.12 -7.34 -23.37
CA PRO A 154 14.22 -7.94 -24.38
C PRO A 154 13.11 -7.02 -24.97
N LEU A 155 12.29 -7.54 -25.91
CA LEU A 155 11.09 -6.85 -26.43
C LEU A 155 10.14 -6.49 -25.28
N THR A 156 9.40 -5.40 -25.44
CA THR A 156 8.40 -4.93 -24.47
C THR A 156 7.07 -5.62 -24.71
N GLU A 157 6.54 -6.31 -23.70
CA GLU A 157 5.19 -6.87 -23.75
C GLU A 157 4.14 -5.77 -23.54
N VAL A 158 3.07 -5.83 -24.33
CA VAL A 158 1.93 -4.92 -24.31
C VAL A 158 0.67 -5.75 -24.05
N LEU A 159 -0.25 -5.20 -23.26
CA LEU A 159 -1.59 -5.75 -23.01
C LEU A 159 -2.63 -4.67 -23.31
N ILE A 160 -3.64 -5.01 -24.12
CA ILE A 160 -4.78 -4.17 -24.48
C ILE A 160 -6.07 -4.90 -24.09
N ASP A 161 -6.93 -4.23 -23.33
CA ASP A 161 -8.26 -4.73 -22.96
C ASP A 161 -9.21 -4.70 -24.17
N LEU A 162 -9.81 -5.84 -24.48
CA LEU A 162 -10.77 -5.98 -25.57
C LEU A 162 -12.22 -6.10 -25.08
N SER A 163 -12.47 -5.96 -23.78
CA SER A 163 -13.82 -6.02 -23.19
C SER A 163 -14.84 -5.09 -23.87
N PRO A 164 -14.49 -3.85 -24.29
CA PRO A 164 -15.42 -2.98 -25.02
C PRO A 164 -15.92 -3.56 -26.36
N TYR A 165 -15.23 -4.56 -26.90
CA TYR A 165 -15.52 -5.19 -28.19
C TYR A 165 -16.16 -6.58 -28.04
N ALA A 166 -16.57 -6.98 -26.83
CA ALA A 166 -17.28 -8.23 -26.60
C ALA A 166 -18.52 -8.34 -27.50
N GLY A 167 -18.68 -9.48 -28.17
CA GLY A 167 -19.76 -9.72 -29.14
C GLY A 167 -19.53 -9.12 -30.53
N GLN A 168 -18.38 -8.48 -30.78
CA GLN A 168 -18.05 -7.88 -32.07
C GLN A 168 -16.98 -8.68 -32.83
N THR A 169 -16.98 -8.55 -34.16
CA THR A 169 -15.88 -9.02 -35.01
C THR A 169 -14.95 -7.85 -35.31
N ILE A 170 -13.71 -7.97 -34.82
CA ILE A 170 -12.66 -6.97 -34.93
C ILE A 170 -11.48 -7.45 -35.79
N TYR A 171 -10.60 -6.51 -36.12
CA TYR A 171 -9.30 -6.77 -36.73
C TYR A 171 -8.23 -5.98 -35.97
N ILE A 172 -7.04 -6.54 -35.84
CA ILE A 172 -5.89 -5.87 -35.23
C ILE A 172 -4.96 -5.45 -36.36
N ARG A 173 -4.57 -4.17 -36.39
CA ARG A 173 -3.64 -3.63 -37.37
C ARG A 173 -2.46 -2.97 -36.69
N PHE A 174 -1.26 -3.34 -37.13
CA PHE A 174 -0.03 -2.62 -36.79
C PHE A 174 0.38 -1.76 -37.98
N THR A 175 0.74 -0.51 -37.70
CA THR A 175 1.15 0.48 -38.71
C THR A 175 2.53 1.04 -38.37
N PHE A 176 3.31 1.34 -39.40
CA PHE A 176 4.55 2.10 -39.29
C PHE A 176 4.63 3.10 -40.44
N ASP A 177 4.89 4.37 -40.13
CA ASP A 177 5.04 5.47 -41.10
C ASP A 177 6.29 6.26 -40.74
N THR A 178 7.24 6.37 -41.69
CA THR A 178 8.49 7.06 -41.41
C THR A 178 8.38 8.59 -41.38
N LYS A 179 7.22 9.15 -41.77
CA LYS A 179 6.83 10.57 -42.04
C LYS A 179 7.82 11.47 -42.81
N ASP A 180 9.11 11.31 -42.66
CA ASP A 180 10.18 11.91 -43.44
C ASP A 180 11.27 10.86 -43.83
N SER A 181 12.40 11.36 -44.32
CA SER A 181 13.51 10.59 -44.88
C SER A 181 14.86 10.96 -44.23
N VAL A 182 14.84 11.55 -43.04
CA VAL A 182 16.02 12.05 -42.33
C VAL A 182 16.36 11.06 -41.21
N TRP A 183 17.64 10.76 -41.00
CA TRP A 183 18.10 9.87 -39.92
C TRP A 183 17.53 8.43 -39.89
N ASN A 184 16.98 7.93 -40.98
CA ASN A 184 16.43 6.57 -41.06
C ASN A 184 17.49 5.45 -41.21
N SER A 185 18.79 5.79 -41.22
CA SER A 185 19.92 4.89 -41.53
C SER A 185 20.78 4.52 -40.33
N CYS A 186 21.51 3.41 -40.42
CA CYS A 186 22.50 3.07 -39.39
C CYS A 186 23.80 3.91 -39.46
N TYR A 187 24.22 4.50 -38.33
CA TYR A 187 25.46 5.27 -38.18
C TYR A 187 26.42 4.62 -37.18
N SER A 188 27.67 5.10 -37.13
CA SER A 188 28.69 4.60 -36.20
C SER A 188 28.34 4.75 -34.71
N SER A 189 27.37 5.60 -34.38
CA SER A 189 26.87 5.87 -33.02
C SER A 189 25.65 5.04 -32.62
N GLY A 190 25.09 4.23 -33.52
CA GLY A 190 23.88 3.44 -33.30
C GLY A 190 23.05 3.32 -34.58
N CYS A 191 22.17 2.31 -34.64
CA CYS A 191 21.27 2.12 -35.76
C CYS A 191 19.83 2.45 -35.38
N TYR A 192 19.13 3.17 -36.28
CA TYR A 192 17.69 3.33 -36.24
C TYR A 192 17.09 2.19 -37.04
N TRP A 193 16.41 1.34 -36.29
CA TRP A 193 16.26 -0.04 -36.65
C TRP A 193 14.82 -0.32 -37.09
N GLY A 194 13.86 0.54 -36.74
CA GLY A 194 12.45 0.41 -37.17
C GLY A 194 11.64 -0.27 -36.09
N ILE A 195 10.65 -1.08 -36.47
CA ILE A 195 9.77 -1.79 -35.51
C ILE A 195 9.77 -3.31 -35.73
N TRP A 196 9.89 -4.03 -34.62
CA TRP A 196 9.70 -5.47 -34.52
C TRP A 196 8.47 -5.80 -33.67
N LEU A 197 7.75 -6.85 -34.06
CA LEU A 197 6.58 -7.41 -33.40
C LEU A 197 6.75 -8.92 -33.25
N ASP A 198 6.32 -9.46 -32.12
CA ASP A 198 6.32 -10.89 -31.85
C ASP A 198 5.24 -11.27 -30.81
N ASP A 199 4.96 -12.56 -30.65
CA ASP A 199 4.08 -13.14 -29.63
C ASP A 199 2.69 -12.48 -29.53
N ILE A 200 2.01 -12.25 -30.66
CA ILE A 200 0.67 -11.65 -30.70
C ILE A 200 -0.36 -12.69 -30.29
N ARG A 201 -1.02 -12.49 -29.14
CA ARG A 201 -2.09 -13.35 -28.65
C ARG A 201 -3.37 -12.57 -28.40
N VAL A 202 -4.50 -13.18 -28.77
CA VAL A 202 -5.84 -12.74 -28.34
C VAL A 202 -6.48 -13.88 -27.58
N GLU A 203 -6.79 -13.65 -26.32
CA GLU A 203 -7.26 -14.67 -25.39
C GLU A 203 -8.42 -14.16 -24.56
N TYR A 204 -9.25 -15.08 -24.08
CA TYR A 204 -10.36 -14.79 -23.18
C TYR A 204 -10.72 -16.04 -22.35
N TYR A 205 -11.43 -15.84 -21.24
CA TYR A 205 -11.95 -16.93 -20.43
C TYR A 205 -13.41 -17.22 -20.81
N GLN A 206 -13.76 -18.50 -20.98
CA GLN A 206 -15.15 -18.92 -21.16
C GLN A 206 -15.84 -19.12 -19.80
N PRO A 207 -17.06 -18.59 -19.57
CA PRO A 207 -17.84 -18.94 -18.40
C PRO A 207 -18.26 -20.41 -18.43
N GLU A 208 -18.19 -21.10 -17.29
CA GLU A 208 -18.79 -22.44 -17.11
C GLU A 208 -20.33 -22.36 -17.09
N PRO A 209 -21.06 -23.47 -17.40
CA PRO A 209 -22.52 -23.50 -17.31
C PRO A 209 -23.03 -23.23 -15.87
N PRO A 210 -24.31 -22.80 -15.70
CA PRO A 210 -24.84 -22.33 -14.41
C PRO A 210 -24.83 -23.43 -13.32
N PRO A 211 -24.94 -23.04 -12.03
CA PRO A 211 -24.59 -23.88 -10.87
C PRO A 211 -25.50 -25.12 -10.75
N ASP A 212 -25.07 -26.07 -9.92
CA ASP A 212 -25.85 -27.27 -9.64
C ASP A 212 -27.26 -26.96 -9.10
N GLU A 213 -28.12 -27.98 -9.04
CA GLU A 213 -29.55 -27.88 -8.73
C GLU A 213 -29.91 -27.21 -7.38
N THR A 214 -28.92 -26.78 -6.57
CA THR A 214 -29.12 -26.12 -5.28
C THR A 214 -28.83 -24.62 -5.26
N GLY A 215 -28.33 -24.02 -6.35
CA GLY A 215 -28.24 -22.56 -6.50
C GLY A 215 -27.24 -21.86 -5.57
N ASN A 216 -26.20 -22.58 -5.12
CA ASN A 216 -25.13 -21.97 -4.31
C ASN A 216 -23.96 -21.53 -5.22
N PRO A 217 -23.37 -20.34 -5.01
CA PRO A 217 -22.08 -19.97 -5.63
C PRO A 217 -21.01 -21.00 -5.26
N LEU A 218 -20.01 -21.17 -6.14
CA LEU A 218 -18.92 -22.15 -6.03
C LEU A 218 -17.98 -21.88 -4.85
N CYS A 219 -18.46 -22.01 -3.63
CA CYS A 219 -17.64 -22.05 -2.43
C CYS A 219 -17.10 -23.48 -2.20
N ARG A 220 -15.78 -23.63 -2.02
CA ARG A 220 -15.23 -24.80 -1.33
C ARG A 220 -14.95 -24.40 0.12
N PRO A 221 -15.71 -24.89 1.12
CA PRO A 221 -15.34 -24.64 2.51
C PRO A 221 -14.03 -25.40 2.80
N VAL A 222 -12.95 -24.66 3.09
CA VAL A 222 -11.64 -25.25 3.34
C VAL A 222 -11.17 -24.92 4.76
N GLU A 223 -11.00 -25.94 5.60
CA GLU A 223 -10.45 -25.79 6.95
C GLU A 223 -8.93 -25.56 6.86
N PRO A 224 -8.36 -24.49 7.41
CA PRO A 224 -6.92 -24.30 7.45
C PRO A 224 -6.26 -25.31 8.39
N VAL A 225 -5.14 -25.87 7.93
CA VAL A 225 -4.33 -26.83 8.67
C VAL A 225 -2.92 -26.27 8.79
N ILE A 226 -2.48 -25.96 10.00
CA ILE A 226 -1.13 -25.43 10.24
C ILE A 226 -0.28 -26.51 10.92
N LEU A 227 0.78 -26.93 10.24
CA LEU A 227 1.85 -27.71 10.86
C LEU A 227 2.91 -26.74 11.40
N VAL A 228 3.04 -26.68 12.72
CA VAL A 228 4.07 -25.90 13.40
C VAL A 228 5.37 -26.71 13.42
N MET A 229 6.41 -26.10 12.87
CA MET A 229 7.79 -26.56 12.93
C MET A 229 8.56 -25.70 13.90
N LEU A 230 8.84 -26.23 15.09
CA LEU A 230 9.53 -25.50 16.14
C LEU A 230 10.99 -25.96 16.24
N ASP A 231 11.89 -25.03 16.00
CA ASP A 231 13.29 -25.14 16.40
C ASP A 231 13.36 -25.26 17.92
N ALA A 232 13.82 -26.40 18.44
CA ALA A 232 13.98 -26.64 19.86
C ALA A 232 15.47 -26.64 20.24
N SER A 233 16.31 -25.90 19.51
CA SER A 233 17.73 -25.83 19.82
C SER A 233 18.03 -24.93 21.03
N GLY A 234 19.04 -25.29 21.82
CA GLY A 234 19.54 -24.52 22.95
C GLY A 234 20.39 -23.31 22.54
N SER A 235 20.63 -23.12 21.23
CA SER A 235 21.23 -21.88 20.67
C SER A 235 20.26 -20.71 20.64
N MET A 236 19.03 -20.91 21.11
CA MET A 236 18.08 -19.87 21.46
C MET A 236 18.56 -19.00 22.64
N ASP A 237 19.70 -18.33 22.49
CA ASP A 237 20.23 -17.38 23.47
C ASP A 237 19.54 -16.01 23.34
N THR A 238 19.09 -15.53 24.50
CA THR A 238 18.49 -14.22 24.85
C THR A 238 17.38 -13.68 23.93
N ALA A 239 16.13 -14.11 24.13
CA ALA A 239 14.98 -13.22 23.94
C ALA A 239 14.74 -12.57 25.28
N ILE A 240 14.68 -11.24 25.27
CA ILE A 240 14.74 -10.48 26.48
C ILE A 240 13.38 -9.86 26.71
N ASP A 241 12.57 -10.56 27.50
CA ASP A 241 11.49 -9.90 28.24
C ASP A 241 12.15 -9.08 29.36
N ILE A 242 12.83 -7.97 28.99
CA ILE A 242 13.33 -6.98 29.95
C ILE A 242 12.07 -6.35 30.53
N PRO A 243 11.83 -6.45 31.85
CA PRO A 243 10.73 -5.74 32.46
C PRO A 243 10.94 -4.23 32.27
N LYS A 244 9.96 -3.56 31.67
CA LYS A 244 9.95 -2.12 31.52
C LYS A 244 8.75 -1.55 32.24
N GLY A 245 8.98 -0.46 32.95
CA GLY A 245 7.94 0.21 33.69
C GLY A 245 7.98 1.69 33.42
N THR A 246 6.82 2.27 33.12
CA THR A 246 6.65 3.70 32.98
C THR A 246 5.60 4.21 33.97
N ILE A 247 5.91 5.34 34.61
CA ILE A 247 4.90 6.11 35.35
C ILE A 247 4.87 7.52 34.79
N THR A 248 3.66 8.02 34.56
CA THR A 248 3.44 9.39 34.07
C THR A 248 2.49 10.12 35.00
N THR A 249 2.74 11.40 35.28
CA THR A 249 1.78 12.21 36.04
C THR A 249 0.44 12.28 35.30
N LYS A 250 -0.66 11.95 36.00
CA LYS A 250 -2.01 11.90 35.45
C LYS A 250 -2.44 13.27 34.91
N ASP A 251 -2.28 14.30 35.73
CA ASP A 251 -2.59 15.68 35.40
C ASP A 251 -1.34 16.45 34.96
N ALA A 252 -1.54 17.53 34.20
CA ALA A 252 -0.47 18.43 33.79
C ALA A 252 -0.03 19.36 34.94
N ILE A 253 1.27 19.57 35.09
CA ILE A 253 1.87 20.49 36.04
C ILE A 253 2.01 21.86 35.39
N ASP A 254 1.33 22.86 35.97
CA ASP A 254 1.29 24.23 35.45
C ASP A 254 2.53 25.05 35.83
N LEU A 255 3.35 25.38 34.82
CA LEU A 255 4.52 26.27 34.92
C LEU A 255 4.33 27.64 34.25
N THR A 256 3.10 27.98 33.84
CA THR A 256 2.75 29.22 33.09
C THR A 256 2.92 30.51 33.90
N SER A 257 2.96 30.41 35.22
CA SER A 257 3.11 31.53 36.15
C SER A 257 4.57 31.92 36.47
N SER A 258 5.54 31.45 35.68
CA SER A 258 6.98 31.66 35.96
C SER A 258 7.53 32.98 35.39
N LEU A 259 8.03 33.85 36.28
CA LEU A 259 8.74 35.07 35.89
C LEU A 259 10.12 34.73 35.31
N SER A 260 10.74 35.65 34.55
CA SER A 260 12.04 35.42 33.92
C SER A 260 13.18 35.23 34.93
N THR A 261 13.03 35.69 36.18
CA THR A 261 14.04 35.61 37.25
C THR A 261 13.83 34.44 38.21
N THR A 262 12.68 33.75 38.17
CA THR A 262 12.41 32.62 39.05
C THR A 262 13.08 31.34 38.55
N SER A 263 13.61 30.54 39.48
CA SER A 263 14.09 29.17 39.22
C SER A 263 12.90 28.23 39.03
N ILE A 264 13.03 27.23 38.16
CA ILE A 264 12.06 26.15 38.01
C ILE A 264 12.83 24.85 38.15
N SER A 265 12.51 24.04 39.15
CA SER A 265 13.26 22.82 39.44
C SER A 265 12.36 21.62 39.65
N LEU A 266 12.76 20.50 39.05
CA LEU A 266 12.30 19.15 39.41
C LEU A 266 13.31 18.58 40.39
N SER A 267 12.85 18.06 41.53
CA SER A 267 13.69 17.32 42.47
C SER A 267 13.03 16.01 42.86
N PHE A 268 13.80 14.93 42.96
CA PHE A 268 13.32 13.63 43.41
C PHE A 268 14.45 12.84 44.06
N ARG A 269 14.09 11.84 44.87
CA ARG A 269 15.04 10.90 45.44
C ARG A 269 14.89 9.55 44.79
N VAL A 270 16.03 8.96 44.47
CA VAL A 270 16.12 7.65 43.83
C VAL A 270 17.12 6.77 44.58
N TRP A 271 16.79 5.50 44.71
CA TRP A 271 17.69 4.46 45.20
C TRP A 271 17.68 3.29 44.24
N MET A 272 18.87 2.83 43.86
CA MET A 272 19.10 1.70 42.95
C MET A 272 20.34 0.92 43.41
N LYS A 273 20.31 -0.42 43.28
CA LYS A 273 21.48 -1.28 43.54
C LYS A 273 22.22 -1.55 42.23
N GLY A 274 23.51 -1.19 42.14
CA GLY A 274 24.25 -1.26 40.87
C GLY A 274 25.35 -2.31 40.83
N GLN A 275 25.60 -2.83 39.62
CA GLN A 275 26.86 -3.48 39.26
C GLN A 275 27.88 -2.47 38.69
N ASP A 276 29.17 -2.78 38.84
CA ASP A 276 30.29 -1.92 38.46
C ASP A 276 30.67 -1.96 36.95
N SER A 277 29.73 -2.27 36.04
CA SER A 277 30.05 -2.45 34.61
C SER A 277 29.08 -1.76 33.65
N SER A 278 29.37 -1.84 32.33
CA SER A 278 28.74 -1.12 31.21
C SER A 278 27.31 -1.57 30.83
N TRP A 279 26.69 -2.46 31.60
CA TRP A 279 25.38 -3.06 31.33
C TRP A 279 24.43 -2.83 32.53
N ARG A 280 24.11 -1.57 32.84
CA ARG A 280 23.34 -1.19 34.03
C ARG A 280 21.87 -0.98 33.71
N ASP A 281 20.98 -1.33 34.63
CA ASP A 281 19.59 -0.90 34.63
C ASP A 281 19.50 0.64 34.67
N ILE A 282 18.63 1.21 33.83
CA ILE A 282 18.57 2.65 33.58
C ILE A 282 17.21 3.18 34.02
N LEU A 283 17.23 4.14 34.95
CA LEU A 283 16.09 5.02 35.18
C LEU A 283 16.27 6.28 34.34
N THR A 284 15.30 6.57 33.47
CA THR A 284 15.26 7.76 32.63
C THR A 284 14.08 8.65 33.01
N VAL A 285 14.28 9.96 32.97
CA VAL A 285 13.25 10.95 33.30
C VAL A 285 13.02 11.87 32.11
N TYR A 286 11.75 12.05 31.76
CA TYR A 286 11.30 12.93 30.68
C TYR A 286 10.32 13.97 31.21
N ALA A 287 10.28 15.11 30.52
CA ALA A 287 9.16 16.05 30.58
C ALA A 287 8.47 16.11 29.22
N ILE A 288 7.14 16.01 29.24
CA ILE A 288 6.29 16.04 28.07
C ILE A 288 5.55 17.37 28.06
N ASP A 289 5.78 18.19 27.03
CA ASP A 289 5.02 19.41 26.81
C ASP A 289 3.60 19.05 26.37
N THR A 290 2.58 19.41 27.15
CA THR A 290 1.19 19.01 26.85
C THR A 290 0.59 19.78 25.68
N SER A 291 1.20 20.89 25.25
CA SER A 291 0.71 21.67 24.11
C SER A 291 1.18 21.12 22.77
N THR A 292 2.36 20.49 22.74
CA THR A 292 2.96 19.95 21.52
C THR A 292 3.15 18.43 21.54
N ALA A 293 2.78 17.77 22.64
CA ALA A 293 3.08 16.36 22.94
C ALA A 293 4.58 16.01 22.85
N THR A 294 5.47 17.00 22.88
CA THR A 294 6.90 16.77 22.70
C THR A 294 7.53 16.22 23.97
N LYS A 295 8.08 15.01 23.89
CA LYS A 295 8.83 14.36 24.96
C LYS A 295 10.30 14.78 24.94
N THR A 296 10.76 15.43 26.01
CA THR A 296 12.15 15.88 26.13
C THR A 296 12.85 15.10 27.24
N TRP A 297 14.01 14.53 26.91
CA TRP A 297 14.88 13.86 27.86
C TRP A 297 15.46 14.88 28.86
N LEU A 298 15.33 14.60 30.17
CA LEU A 298 15.82 15.47 31.23
C LEU A 298 17.07 14.92 31.93
N TRP A 299 17.06 13.63 32.24
CA TRP A 299 18.09 12.98 33.05
C TRP A 299 18.02 11.46 32.93
N ASP A 300 19.15 10.78 33.13
CA ASP A 300 19.17 9.33 33.36
C ASP A 300 20.21 8.93 34.41
N SER A 301 20.05 7.73 34.98
CA SER A 301 20.91 7.19 36.03
C SER A 301 22.37 6.94 35.64
N ARG A 302 22.75 7.11 34.37
CA ARG A 302 24.16 7.03 33.92
C ARG A 302 24.92 8.33 34.19
N GLN A 303 24.21 9.44 34.33
CA GLN A 303 24.82 10.77 34.52
C GLN A 303 25.26 11.07 35.95
N SER A 304 24.83 10.26 36.92
CA SER A 304 25.17 10.43 38.34
C SER A 304 25.37 9.06 39.00
N PRO A 305 26.30 8.89 39.96
CA PRO A 305 26.43 7.64 40.70
C PRO A 305 25.22 7.47 41.65
N VAL A 306 24.12 6.95 41.14
CA VAL A 306 22.89 6.64 41.90
C VAL A 306 22.96 5.25 42.56
N TYR A 307 24.04 4.51 42.31
CA TYR A 307 24.25 3.15 42.76
C TYR A 307 24.99 3.10 44.10
N ASP A 308 24.42 2.39 45.10
CA ASP A 308 25.04 2.20 46.43
C ASP A 308 25.31 0.72 46.77
N ASN A 309 26.23 0.50 47.71
CA ASN A 309 26.77 -0.77 48.19
C ASN A 309 25.99 -1.35 49.40
N ASP A 310 24.64 -1.37 49.35
CA ASP A 310 23.75 -1.89 50.41
C ASP A 310 23.68 -1.11 51.74
N THR A 311 24.13 0.15 51.81
CA THR A 311 23.97 0.95 53.05
C THR A 311 22.56 1.54 53.15
N GLU A 312 21.82 1.15 54.19
CA GLU A 312 20.49 1.69 54.49
C GLU A 312 20.57 3.21 54.77
N GLY A 313 19.93 4.04 53.93
CA GLY A 313 19.92 5.51 54.06
C GLY A 313 20.58 6.31 52.93
N SER A 314 21.22 5.67 51.95
CA SER A 314 21.96 6.35 50.87
C SER A 314 21.11 6.76 49.65
N TRP A 315 19.99 7.44 49.86
CA TRP A 315 19.16 7.95 48.75
C TRP A 315 19.85 9.09 48.00
N SER A 316 19.93 8.98 46.66
CA SER A 316 20.47 10.05 45.82
C SER A 316 19.39 11.11 45.55
N LEU A 317 19.69 12.37 45.85
CA LEU A 317 18.84 13.51 45.47
C LEU A 317 19.24 13.99 44.07
N VAL A 318 18.29 13.92 43.14
CA VAL A 318 18.44 14.47 41.79
C VAL A 318 17.68 15.78 41.73
N THR A 319 18.33 16.84 41.23
CA THR A 319 17.71 18.15 40.99
C THR A 319 18.01 18.60 39.56
N ILE A 320 16.97 18.92 38.80
CA ILE A 320 17.01 19.26 37.38
C ILE A 320 16.44 20.67 37.21
N ASP A 321 17.17 21.54 36.52
CA ASP A 321 16.71 22.89 36.16
C ASP A 321 15.81 22.82 34.91
N LEU A 322 14.50 22.81 35.12
CA LEU A 322 13.50 22.75 34.05
C LEU A 322 13.46 24.03 33.22
N LYS A 323 13.89 25.16 33.78
CA LYS A 323 13.98 26.41 33.02
C LYS A 323 15.12 26.34 32.01
N ALA A 324 16.28 25.81 32.40
CA ALA A 324 17.40 25.58 31.50
C ALA A 324 17.04 24.54 30.41
N ALA A 325 16.19 23.56 30.74
CA ALA A 325 15.65 22.58 29.79
C ALA A 325 14.52 23.12 28.88
N GLY A 326 14.19 24.42 28.94
CA GLY A 326 13.25 25.06 28.02
C GLY A 326 11.77 25.00 28.42
N PHE A 327 11.46 24.60 29.66
CA PHE A 327 10.07 24.42 30.13
C PHE A 327 9.44 25.64 30.78
N ARG A 328 10.01 26.83 30.56
CA ARG A 328 9.42 28.08 31.05
C ARG A 328 8.09 28.36 30.36
N ASN A 329 7.09 28.76 31.14
CA ASN A 329 5.74 29.08 30.68
C ASN A 329 4.99 27.92 29.99
N LYS A 330 5.31 26.68 30.32
CA LYS A 330 4.67 25.49 29.73
C LYS A 330 3.85 24.71 30.75
N ASN A 331 2.89 23.93 30.27
CA ASN A 331 2.28 22.85 31.05
C ASN A 331 3.00 21.55 30.69
N ILE A 332 3.42 20.78 31.70
CA ILE A 332 4.20 19.56 31.47
C ILE A 332 3.60 18.36 32.19
N LYS A 333 3.77 17.17 31.63
CA LYS A 333 3.71 15.91 32.39
C LYS A 333 5.12 15.41 32.64
N LEU A 334 5.32 14.77 33.79
CA LEU A 334 6.58 14.08 34.09
C LEU A 334 6.41 12.59 33.85
N GLU A 335 7.42 11.99 33.24
CA GLU A 335 7.46 10.56 32.99
C GLU A 335 8.78 9.99 33.52
N PHE A 336 8.68 8.89 34.26
CA PHE A 336 9.82 8.10 34.72
C PHE A 336 9.73 6.73 34.07
N THR A 337 10.80 6.34 33.38
CA THR A 337 10.91 5.05 32.70
C THR A 337 12.06 4.26 33.31
N PHE A 338 11.77 3.05 33.79
CA PHE A 338 12.81 2.11 34.19
C PHE A 338 12.98 1.01 33.15
N ASP A 339 14.23 0.78 32.77
CA ASP A 339 14.63 -0.22 31.78
C ASP A 339 15.72 -1.11 32.41
N ALA A 340 15.39 -2.39 32.66
CA ALA A 340 16.32 -3.35 33.24
C ALA A 340 17.31 -3.88 32.17
N ALA A 341 18.16 -3.00 31.63
CA ALA A 341 18.94 -3.18 30.41
C ALA A 341 20.02 -4.31 30.40
N SER A 342 20.07 -5.20 31.41
CA SER A 342 21.10 -6.25 31.53
C SER A 342 20.56 -7.68 31.30
N THR A 343 21.32 -8.48 30.55
CA THR A 343 21.07 -9.91 30.27
C THR A 343 21.78 -10.87 31.24
N GLY A 344 22.47 -10.35 32.27
CA GLY A 344 23.32 -11.12 33.17
C GLY A 344 22.99 -10.88 34.65
N SER A 345 22.39 -11.89 35.31
CA SER A 345 22.05 -11.87 36.74
C SER A 345 21.28 -10.62 37.21
N ASN A 346 19.98 -10.55 36.90
CA ASN A 346 19.06 -9.55 37.46
C ASN A 346 18.62 -9.88 38.91
N SER A 347 19.58 -10.36 39.71
CA SER A 347 19.40 -10.73 41.12
C SER A 347 19.49 -9.53 42.08
N TYR A 348 19.09 -8.34 41.60
CA TYR A 348 19.18 -7.07 42.33
C TYR A 348 17.80 -6.46 42.61
N GLU A 349 17.73 -5.66 43.69
CA GLU A 349 16.49 -5.09 44.23
C GLU A 349 15.99 -3.86 43.44
N GLY A 350 15.58 -4.02 42.16
CA GLY A 350 14.83 -3.01 41.36
C GLY A 350 15.21 -1.52 41.50
N VAL A 351 14.23 -0.62 41.33
CA VAL A 351 14.39 0.84 41.54
C VAL A 351 13.33 1.36 42.51
N TYR A 352 13.74 2.30 43.37
CA TYR A 352 12.86 2.99 44.31
C TYR A 352 12.88 4.50 44.09
N LEU A 353 11.70 5.12 44.11
CA LEU A 353 11.47 6.55 43.98
C LEU A 353 10.73 7.10 45.20
N ASP A 354 11.12 8.28 45.63
CA ASP A 354 10.48 9.00 46.75
C ASP A 354 10.65 10.53 46.56
N SER A 355 9.78 11.30 47.19
CA SER A 355 9.91 12.75 47.38
C SER A 355 10.09 13.53 46.08
N ILE A 356 9.25 13.22 45.08
CA ILE A 356 9.20 13.91 43.79
C ILE A 356 8.53 15.27 43.98
N SER A 357 9.14 16.34 43.51
CA SER A 357 8.57 17.69 43.61
C SER A 357 8.97 18.58 42.45
N VAL A 358 8.05 19.45 42.03
CA VAL A 358 8.29 20.53 41.07
C VAL A 358 8.01 21.86 41.73
N THR A 359 8.98 22.77 41.68
CA THR A 359 8.88 24.09 42.33
C THR A 359 9.16 25.23 41.35
N ILE A 360 8.49 26.36 41.57
CA ILE A 360 8.79 27.65 40.93
C ILE A 360 9.20 28.61 42.05
N GLY A 361 10.48 28.98 42.09
CA GLY A 361 11.05 29.69 43.25
C GLY A 361 10.88 28.86 44.52
N THR A 362 10.06 29.36 45.46
CA THR A 362 9.73 28.66 46.73
C THR A 362 8.34 28.01 46.71
N THR A 363 7.58 28.14 45.63
CA THR A 363 6.21 27.61 45.53
C THR A 363 6.25 26.21 44.94
N SER A 364 5.68 25.23 45.65
CA SER A 364 5.48 23.87 45.11
C SER A 364 4.29 23.86 44.15
N LYS A 365 4.51 23.29 42.97
CA LYS A 365 3.50 23.06 41.93
C LYS A 365 3.06 21.60 41.87
N PHE A 366 3.94 20.69 42.25
CA PHE A 366 3.69 19.27 42.36
C PHE A 366 4.54 18.70 43.49
N SER A 367 4.00 17.78 44.27
CA SER A 367 4.72 17.09 45.34
C SER A 367 4.09 15.74 45.58
N GLU A 368 4.91 14.69 45.51
CA GLU A 368 4.52 13.32 45.78
C GLU A 368 5.58 12.65 46.65
N GLY A 369 5.13 12.07 47.77
CA GLY A 369 5.96 11.26 48.67
C GLY A 369 5.51 9.80 48.73
N PHE A 370 4.48 9.42 47.95
CA PHE A 370 3.85 8.10 47.90
C PHE A 370 3.21 7.62 49.21
N GLU A 371 2.97 8.56 50.13
CA GLU A 371 2.28 8.32 51.41
C GLU A 371 0.77 8.11 51.24
N SER A 372 0.19 8.64 50.18
CA SER A 372 -1.15 8.31 49.66
C SER A 372 -1.07 7.23 48.58
N ASN A 373 -2.21 6.79 48.05
CA ASN A 373 -2.25 5.92 46.87
C ASN A 373 -1.58 6.58 45.64
N THR A 374 -1.39 5.81 44.57
CA THR A 374 -0.71 6.27 43.35
C THR A 374 -1.63 7.01 42.36
N ASP A 375 -2.75 7.56 42.82
CA ASP A 375 -3.82 8.12 41.95
C ASP A 375 -3.38 9.34 41.11
N GLN A 376 -2.25 9.97 41.46
CA GLN A 376 -1.64 11.05 40.68
C GLN A 376 -0.82 10.54 39.48
N TRP A 377 -0.71 9.23 39.31
CA TRP A 377 0.11 8.58 38.29
C TRP A 377 -0.71 7.63 37.42
N VAL A 378 -0.45 7.68 36.12
CA VAL A 378 -0.77 6.61 35.19
C VAL A 378 0.41 5.64 35.23
N ILE A 379 0.13 4.40 35.59
CA ILE A 379 1.13 3.34 35.70
C ILE A 379 0.98 2.44 34.49
N ASP A 380 2.07 2.23 33.79
CA ASP A 380 2.16 1.36 32.64
C ASP A 380 3.34 0.41 32.81
N THR A 381 3.10 -0.88 32.62
CA THR A 381 4.08 -1.93 32.92
C THR A 381 4.03 -2.96 31.81
N TYR A 382 5.20 -3.30 31.28
CA TYR A 382 5.38 -4.22 30.17
C TYR A 382 6.34 -5.35 30.55
N GLY A 383 6.02 -6.57 30.10
CA GLY A 383 6.82 -7.78 30.28
C GLY A 383 6.20 -8.77 31.28
N LEU A 384 6.98 -9.19 32.28
CA LEU A 384 6.60 -10.27 33.21
C LEU A 384 5.45 -9.87 34.15
N GLU A 385 4.45 -10.75 34.31
CA GLU A 385 3.27 -10.59 35.19
C GLU A 385 3.63 -10.23 36.66
N ASP A 386 4.84 -10.57 37.12
CA ASP A 386 5.27 -10.38 38.51
C ASP A 386 6.16 -9.14 38.74
N VAL A 387 6.48 -8.36 37.70
CA VAL A 387 7.26 -7.11 37.80
C VAL A 387 6.35 -5.95 37.49
N PHE A 388 6.12 -5.06 38.45
CA PHE A 388 5.32 -3.86 38.21
C PHE A 388 5.66 -2.74 39.19
N TRP A 389 5.21 -1.53 38.87
CA TRP A 389 5.28 -0.39 39.78
C TRP A 389 4.27 -0.56 40.91
N GLN A 390 4.74 -0.48 42.15
CA GLN A 390 3.92 -0.65 43.33
C GLN A 390 4.46 0.14 44.52
N ARG A 391 3.61 0.43 45.49
CA ARG A 391 4.06 1.04 46.75
C ARG A 391 4.68 -0.02 47.66
N GLU A 392 5.79 0.32 48.29
CA GLU A 392 6.52 -0.58 49.18
C GLU A 392 6.95 0.15 50.46
N THR A 393 7.07 -0.59 51.56
CA THR A 393 7.50 -0.09 52.88
C THR A 393 8.97 -0.35 53.18
N TYR A 394 9.62 -1.20 52.37
CA TYR A 394 10.95 -1.72 52.62
C TYR A 394 12.05 -0.65 52.56
N ARG A 395 12.15 0.09 51.45
CA ARG A 395 13.09 1.21 51.31
C ARG A 395 12.30 2.49 51.13
N LYS A 396 12.25 3.32 52.16
CA LYS A 396 11.60 4.65 52.14
C LYS A 396 12.58 5.73 52.53
N TYR A 397 12.43 6.92 51.96
CA TYR A 397 13.22 8.08 52.34
C TYR A 397 12.50 8.92 53.40
N ALA A 398 11.24 9.31 53.13
CA ALA A 398 10.47 10.16 54.03
C ALA A 398 9.02 9.66 54.17
N GLY A 399 8.69 9.10 55.33
CA GLY A 399 7.34 8.63 55.65
C GLY A 399 7.26 7.12 55.81
N SER A 400 6.16 6.52 55.32
CA SER A 400 5.83 5.11 55.44
C SER A 400 6.04 4.32 54.14
N TRP A 401 6.03 4.98 52.99
CA TRP A 401 6.00 4.34 51.68
C TRP A 401 6.99 4.97 50.70
N SER A 402 7.39 4.20 49.70
CA SER A 402 8.02 4.68 48.47
C SER A 402 7.42 3.94 47.28
N LEU A 403 7.71 4.41 46.07
CA LEU A 403 7.32 3.72 44.86
C LEU A 403 8.47 2.82 44.38
N TYR A 404 8.16 1.55 44.14
CA TYR A 404 9.10 0.49 43.78
C TYR A 404 8.71 -0.13 42.43
N PHE A 405 9.69 -0.32 41.55
CA PHE A 405 9.53 -1.18 40.37
C PHE A 405 10.34 -2.47 40.57
N GLY A 406 9.64 -3.59 40.69
CA GLY A 406 10.25 -4.92 40.81
C GLY A 406 9.36 -5.98 41.50
N ASN A 407 9.95 -7.09 41.98
CA ASN A 407 9.21 -8.28 42.44
C ASN A 407 9.00 -8.11 43.93
N PRO A 408 7.76 -8.06 44.43
CA PRO A 408 7.53 -7.90 45.85
C PRO A 408 7.90 -9.17 46.64
N SER A 409 7.78 -10.35 46.00
CA SER A 409 7.90 -11.66 46.65
C SER A 409 9.35 -12.17 46.74
N ILE A 410 10.11 -12.11 45.65
CA ILE A 410 11.46 -12.69 45.57
C ILE A 410 12.57 -11.66 45.46
N ARG A 411 12.23 -10.39 45.18
CA ARG A 411 13.15 -9.24 45.05
C ARG A 411 14.35 -9.47 44.12
N MET A 412 14.21 -10.44 43.22
CA MET A 412 15.13 -10.88 42.16
C MET A 412 14.27 -11.36 41.00
N PHE A 413 14.72 -11.24 39.75
CA PHE A 413 13.99 -11.83 38.63
C PHE A 413 14.90 -12.65 37.71
N ARG A 414 14.34 -13.73 37.18
CA ARG A 414 14.94 -14.51 36.09
C ARG A 414 14.12 -14.24 34.83
N THR A 415 14.78 -13.86 33.74
CA THR A 415 14.14 -13.71 32.43
C THR A 415 13.67 -15.08 31.92
N LYS A 416 12.50 -15.13 31.27
CA LYS A 416 12.07 -16.31 30.51
C LYS A 416 13.06 -16.54 29.35
N THR A 417 13.37 -17.78 29.07
CA THR A 417 14.13 -18.19 27.88
C THR A 417 13.25 -18.06 26.62
N LYS A 418 13.87 -17.92 25.44
CA LYS A 418 13.16 -18.02 24.14
C LYS A 418 12.26 -19.24 24.06
N TRP A 419 12.77 -20.39 24.49
CA TRP A 419 12.01 -21.65 24.55
C TRP A 419 10.74 -21.53 25.42
N GLU A 420 10.84 -20.92 26.60
CA GLU A 420 9.70 -20.69 27.49
C GLU A 420 8.68 -19.70 26.88
N ILE A 421 9.14 -18.70 26.15
CA ILE A 421 8.28 -17.74 25.44
C ILE A 421 7.56 -18.41 24.26
N ALA A 422 8.28 -19.10 23.37
CA ALA A 422 7.71 -19.77 22.21
C ALA A 422 6.71 -20.85 22.60
N LYS A 423 7.01 -21.61 23.67
CA LYS A 423 6.09 -22.60 24.21
C LYS A 423 4.79 -21.99 24.72
N ALA A 424 4.87 -20.91 25.49
CA ALA A 424 3.68 -20.25 26.02
C ALA A 424 2.80 -19.69 24.89
N ALA A 425 3.42 -19.00 23.92
CA ALA A 425 2.73 -18.44 22.76
C ALA A 425 2.04 -19.50 21.90
N LEU A 426 2.70 -20.65 21.66
CA LEU A 426 2.12 -21.73 20.87
C LEU A 426 0.94 -22.43 21.57
N ILE A 427 1.03 -22.65 22.88
CA ILE A 427 -0.08 -23.24 23.65
C ILE A 427 -1.31 -22.31 23.59
N GLN A 428 -1.09 -21.01 23.85
CA GLN A 428 -2.15 -20.02 23.78
C GLN A 428 -2.77 -19.92 22.37
N MET A 429 -1.95 -19.84 21.33
CA MET A 429 -2.38 -19.81 19.93
C MET A 429 -3.33 -20.97 19.60
N VAL A 430 -2.98 -22.19 19.99
CA VAL A 430 -3.79 -23.38 19.72
C VAL A 430 -5.10 -23.34 20.51
N GLY A 431 -5.04 -22.94 21.80
CA GLY A 431 -6.23 -22.80 22.64
C GLY A 431 -7.25 -21.81 22.07
N ASP A 432 -6.78 -20.62 21.69
CA ASP A 432 -7.61 -19.52 21.20
C ASP A 432 -8.23 -19.79 19.81
N ASN A 433 -7.66 -20.73 19.04
CA ASN A 433 -8.03 -20.94 17.63
C ASN A 433 -8.44 -22.37 17.26
N LYS A 434 -8.61 -23.26 18.26
CA LYS A 434 -8.94 -24.69 18.05
C LYS A 434 -10.19 -24.94 17.20
N ASP A 435 -11.14 -24.01 17.22
CA ASP A 435 -12.43 -24.13 16.51
C ASP A 435 -12.34 -23.61 15.06
N ARG A 436 -11.26 -22.88 14.72
CA ARG A 436 -11.06 -22.23 13.41
C ARG A 436 -9.93 -22.86 12.60
N VAL A 437 -8.92 -23.42 13.27
CA VAL A 437 -7.70 -23.94 12.64
C VAL A 437 -7.33 -25.28 13.26
N LYS A 438 -6.92 -26.24 12.43
CA LYS A 438 -6.38 -27.53 12.89
C LYS A 438 -4.86 -27.45 12.97
N PHE A 439 -4.31 -27.68 14.16
CA PHE A 439 -2.88 -27.63 14.40
C PHE A 439 -2.24 -29.02 14.48
N ALA A 440 -0.96 -29.08 14.13
CA ALA A 440 -0.04 -30.18 14.42
C ALA A 440 1.31 -29.60 14.85
N LEU A 441 2.11 -30.39 15.59
CA LEU A 441 3.43 -29.99 16.05
C LEU A 441 4.47 -31.04 15.65
N ALA A 442 5.52 -30.55 15.00
CA ALA A 442 6.78 -31.25 14.87
C ALA A 442 7.89 -30.39 15.49
N SER A 443 8.56 -30.90 16.51
CA SER A 443 9.77 -30.28 17.06
C SER A 443 11.02 -30.99 16.56
N PHE A 444 12.13 -30.25 16.52
CA PHE A 444 13.39 -30.77 16.00
C PHE A 444 14.50 -30.55 17.01
N ALA A 445 14.67 -31.49 17.94
CA ALA A 445 15.84 -31.55 18.83
C ALA A 445 16.09 -32.92 19.51
N ASN A 446 15.45 -34.03 19.13
CA ASN A 446 15.56 -35.24 19.94
C ASN A 446 16.96 -35.92 19.86
N ASN A 447 17.71 -35.84 20.97
CA ASN A 447 18.96 -36.55 21.31
C ASN A 447 20.30 -36.01 20.78
N GLY A 448 20.41 -34.74 20.35
CA GLY A 448 21.72 -34.14 20.01
C GLY A 448 22.43 -34.78 18.81
N SER A 449 21.69 -35.48 17.94
CA SER A 449 22.19 -36.04 16.69
C SER A 449 21.39 -35.47 15.52
N CYS A 450 22.02 -35.22 14.37
CA CYS A 450 21.37 -34.82 13.12
C CYS A 450 20.55 -35.98 12.49
N GLY A 451 19.79 -36.69 13.33
CA GLY A 451 19.04 -37.89 13.00
C GLY A 451 17.89 -37.61 12.05
N VAL A 452 17.60 -38.59 11.21
CA VAL A 452 16.67 -38.55 10.06
C VAL A 452 15.19 -38.71 10.44
N ASP A 453 14.86 -38.80 11.72
CA ASP A 453 13.50 -39.05 12.19
C ASP A 453 13.01 -37.85 13.00
N ALA A 454 12.49 -36.84 12.32
CA ALA A 454 11.63 -35.87 12.98
C ALA A 454 10.43 -36.61 13.55
N THR A 455 10.33 -36.66 14.88
CA THR A 455 9.22 -37.30 15.59
C THR A 455 8.08 -36.30 15.72
N TYR A 456 6.87 -36.69 15.33
CA TYR A 456 5.68 -35.89 15.57
C TYR A 456 5.38 -35.87 17.07
N ASP A 457 5.28 -34.68 17.60
CA ASP A 457 4.97 -34.44 19.00
C ASP A 457 3.45 -34.31 19.18
N VAL A 458 2.75 -33.74 18.19
CA VAL A 458 1.29 -33.66 18.12
C VAL A 458 0.80 -33.94 16.71
N SER A 459 -0.22 -34.79 16.58
CA SER A 459 -0.85 -35.14 15.29
C SER A 459 -1.83 -34.05 14.81
N LEU A 460 -2.23 -34.12 13.54
CA LEU A 460 -3.21 -33.20 12.93
C LEU A 460 -4.53 -33.15 13.72
N GLY A 461 -4.92 -31.95 14.14
CA GLY A 461 -6.12 -31.70 14.94
C GLY A 461 -5.91 -31.83 16.45
N GLY A 462 -4.66 -31.70 16.92
CA GLY A 462 -4.36 -31.67 18.34
C GLY A 462 -4.84 -30.37 19.00
N ASP A 463 -5.26 -30.49 20.26
CA ASP A 463 -5.75 -29.37 21.05
C ASP A 463 -4.66 -28.75 21.95
N GLU A 464 -5.04 -27.76 22.75
CA GLU A 464 -4.14 -27.09 23.70
C GLU A 464 -3.45 -28.08 24.66
N ILE A 465 -4.16 -29.13 25.10
CA ILE A 465 -3.64 -30.12 26.06
C ILE A 465 -2.61 -31.03 25.38
N ASP A 466 -2.86 -31.41 24.13
CA ASP A 466 -1.90 -32.18 23.34
C ASP A 466 -0.59 -31.40 23.14
N PHE A 467 -0.69 -30.13 22.75
CA PHE A 467 0.45 -29.23 22.61
C PHE A 467 1.19 -29.02 23.94
N GLN A 468 0.45 -28.75 25.01
CA GLN A 468 1.03 -28.57 26.33
C GLN A 468 1.76 -29.84 26.80
N THR A 469 1.18 -31.01 26.60
CA THR A 469 1.79 -32.31 26.95
C THR A 469 3.07 -32.53 26.17
N ALA A 470 3.05 -32.30 24.86
CA ALA A 470 4.19 -32.53 24.00
C ALA A 470 5.33 -31.53 24.28
N LEU A 471 5.03 -30.23 24.36
CA LEU A 471 6.01 -29.19 24.69
C LEU A 471 6.55 -29.28 26.13
N ASN A 472 5.81 -29.89 27.06
CA ASN A 472 6.31 -30.23 28.42
C ASN A 472 7.29 -31.41 28.41
N GLY A 473 7.15 -32.34 27.47
CA GLY A 473 8.05 -33.48 27.31
C GLY A 473 9.37 -33.15 26.60
N LEU A 474 9.44 -32.00 25.93
CA LEU A 474 10.59 -31.56 25.15
C LEU A 474 11.59 -30.75 25.99
N SER A 475 12.88 -30.90 25.68
CA SER A 475 13.97 -30.11 26.26
C SER A 475 14.90 -29.63 25.14
N PRO A 476 15.43 -28.39 25.19
CA PRO A 476 16.22 -27.88 24.09
C PRO A 476 17.64 -28.49 24.01
N TYR A 477 18.14 -28.77 22.79
CA TYR A 477 19.45 -29.42 22.52
C TYR A 477 20.32 -28.66 21.49
N SER A 478 21.58 -29.02 21.25
CA SER A 478 22.53 -28.16 20.52
C SER A 478 22.39 -28.07 18.99
N ASN A 479 21.54 -28.86 18.33
CA ASN A 479 21.49 -28.95 16.85
C ASN A 479 20.11 -28.56 16.30
N THR A 480 20.09 -28.10 15.05
CA THR A 480 18.98 -27.42 14.35
C THR A 480 18.87 -27.93 12.90
N PRO A 481 18.10 -29.02 12.65
CA PRO A 481 17.96 -29.63 11.32
C PRO A 481 16.74 -29.10 10.53
N ILE A 482 16.78 -27.84 10.09
CA ILE A 482 15.71 -27.13 9.38
C ILE A 482 15.33 -27.82 8.05
N ALA A 483 16.30 -28.27 7.26
CA ALA A 483 16.00 -28.92 5.97
C ALA A 483 15.18 -30.22 6.16
N THR A 484 15.58 -31.06 7.12
CA THR A 484 14.88 -32.32 7.45
C THR A 484 13.49 -32.04 8.02
N ALA A 485 13.35 -30.95 8.78
CA ALA A 485 12.07 -30.51 9.31
C ALA A 485 11.06 -30.23 8.21
N ILE A 486 11.45 -29.39 7.25
CA ILE A 486 10.61 -29.00 6.11
C ILE A 486 10.24 -30.22 5.27
N GLU A 487 11.19 -31.10 4.94
CA GLU A 487 10.95 -32.32 4.15
C GLU A 487 9.92 -33.25 4.84
N THR A 488 10.04 -33.41 6.16
CA THR A 488 9.14 -34.28 6.94
C THR A 488 7.74 -33.72 6.98
N GLY A 489 7.57 -32.43 7.31
CA GLY A 489 6.24 -31.83 7.36
C GLY A 489 5.60 -31.67 5.99
N THR A 490 6.40 -31.44 4.95
CA THR A 490 5.92 -31.47 3.56
C THR A 490 5.32 -32.82 3.23
N THR A 491 5.97 -33.92 3.62
CA THR A 491 5.46 -35.28 3.38
C THR A 491 4.12 -35.53 4.09
N LEU A 492 3.93 -34.98 5.28
CA LEU A 492 2.64 -35.07 5.98
C LEU A 492 1.54 -34.29 5.28
N LEU A 493 1.80 -33.01 5.03
CA LEU A 493 0.84 -32.10 4.43
C LEU A 493 0.53 -32.53 2.99
N SER A 494 1.47 -33.17 2.30
CA SER A 494 1.23 -33.73 0.96
C SER A 494 0.12 -34.80 0.94
N ASN A 495 -0.14 -35.49 2.06
CA ASN A 495 -1.25 -36.46 2.15
C ASN A 495 -2.64 -35.80 2.22
N THR A 496 -2.73 -34.51 2.59
CA THR A 496 -4.00 -33.78 2.60
C THR A 496 -4.35 -33.23 1.20
N VAL A 497 -3.34 -32.95 0.37
CA VAL A 497 -3.49 -32.46 -1.02
C VAL A 497 -3.37 -33.55 -2.11
N SER A 498 -2.82 -34.73 -1.80
CA SER A 498 -2.58 -35.78 -2.80
C SER A 498 -3.83 -36.64 -3.09
N PRO A 499 -4.20 -36.86 -4.38
CA PRO A 499 -5.43 -37.58 -4.76
C PRO A 499 -5.43 -39.09 -4.44
N THR A 500 -4.37 -39.62 -3.85
CA THR A 500 -4.22 -41.05 -3.55
C THR A 500 -5.24 -41.55 -2.52
N VAL A 501 -5.91 -42.65 -2.87
CA VAL A 501 -6.78 -43.38 -1.94
C VAL A 501 -5.91 -44.33 -1.12
N TYR A 502 -5.89 -44.14 0.20
CA TYR A 502 -5.23 -45.05 1.14
C TYR A 502 -6.17 -46.21 1.48
N THR A 503 -5.68 -47.44 1.41
CA THR A 503 -6.45 -48.64 1.77
C THR A 503 -5.78 -49.40 2.90
N GLY A 504 -6.50 -49.68 3.98
CA GLY A 504 -5.98 -50.44 5.12
C GLY A 504 -6.86 -51.63 5.50
N VAL A 505 -6.29 -52.56 6.28
CA VAL A 505 -6.98 -53.74 6.81
C VAL A 505 -6.87 -53.78 8.32
N VAL A 506 -7.99 -53.96 9.01
CA VAL A 506 -8.05 -54.27 10.44
C VAL A 506 -8.56 -55.70 10.58
N SER A 507 -7.71 -56.57 11.10
CA SER A 507 -8.04 -57.96 11.38
C SER A 507 -8.53 -58.11 12.82
N GLU A 508 -9.46 -59.03 13.05
CA GLU A 508 -9.99 -59.34 14.39
C GLU A 508 -10.67 -58.15 15.12
N MET A 509 -11.41 -57.30 14.40
CA MET A 509 -12.19 -56.20 15.00
C MET A 509 -13.50 -56.71 15.59
N SER A 510 -13.82 -56.39 16.85
CA SER A 510 -15.00 -56.93 17.54
C SER A 510 -16.27 -56.57 16.78
N CYS A 511 -17.30 -57.42 16.80
CA CYS A 511 -18.59 -57.10 16.16
C CYS A 511 -19.27 -55.92 16.92
N LEU A 512 -18.86 -54.70 16.58
CA LEU A 512 -19.40 -53.42 17.05
C LEU A 512 -20.59 -53.01 16.18
N SER A 513 -21.39 -52.01 16.62
CA SER A 513 -22.43 -51.43 15.77
C SER A 513 -21.81 -50.74 14.55
N GLN A 514 -22.58 -50.60 13.46
CA GLN A 514 -22.11 -49.92 12.25
C GLN A 514 -21.68 -48.47 12.55
N ASP A 515 -22.38 -47.78 13.44
CA ASP A 515 -22.05 -46.41 13.85
C ASP A 515 -20.69 -46.34 14.58
N LEU A 516 -20.41 -47.28 15.50
CA LEU A 516 -19.12 -47.33 16.21
C LEU A 516 -17.94 -47.64 15.27
N MET A 517 -18.15 -48.49 14.26
CA MET A 517 -17.12 -48.76 13.25
C MET A 517 -16.91 -47.55 12.34
N TYR A 518 -17.98 -46.86 11.96
CA TYR A 518 -17.91 -45.65 11.14
C TYR A 518 -17.11 -44.56 11.87
N THR A 519 -17.41 -44.27 13.14
CA THR A 519 -16.66 -43.31 13.97
C THR A 519 -15.20 -43.72 14.15
N TYR A 520 -14.94 -45.02 14.39
CA TYR A 520 -13.58 -45.54 14.52
C TYR A 520 -12.74 -45.30 13.25
N PHE A 521 -13.29 -45.60 12.07
CA PHE A 521 -12.57 -45.39 10.81
C PHE A 521 -12.48 -43.92 10.39
N GLN A 522 -13.45 -43.09 10.78
CA GLN A 522 -13.32 -41.63 10.67
C GLN A 522 -12.13 -41.12 11.48
N GLN A 523 -11.98 -41.52 12.74
CA GLN A 523 -10.82 -41.15 13.57
C GLN A 523 -9.51 -41.68 12.98
N LYS A 524 -9.47 -42.95 12.55
CA LYS A 524 -8.31 -43.59 11.94
C LYS A 524 -7.85 -42.91 10.64
N CYS A 525 -8.78 -42.54 9.76
CA CYS A 525 -8.45 -41.81 8.54
C CYS A 525 -8.05 -40.36 8.85
N GLY A 526 -8.71 -39.70 9.81
CA GLY A 526 -8.37 -38.35 10.27
C GLY A 526 -6.94 -38.26 10.83
N GLN A 527 -6.50 -39.25 11.61
CA GLN A 527 -5.12 -39.37 12.10
C GLN A 527 -4.07 -39.48 10.97
N LEU A 528 -4.49 -39.90 9.78
CA LEU A 528 -3.62 -40.03 8.60
C LEU A 528 -3.73 -38.83 7.65
N GLY A 529 -4.53 -37.80 7.98
CA GLY A 529 -4.78 -36.64 7.10
C GLY A 529 -5.77 -36.90 5.97
N TYR A 530 -6.54 -37.99 6.03
CA TYR A 530 -7.48 -38.41 4.98
C TYR A 530 -8.93 -38.39 5.46
N LYS A 531 -9.88 -38.15 4.57
CA LYS A 531 -11.31 -38.32 4.84
C LYS A 531 -11.71 -39.77 4.69
N PHE A 532 -12.39 -40.34 5.68
CA PHE A 532 -12.93 -41.69 5.56
C PHE A 532 -13.93 -41.77 4.41
N LYS A 533 -13.69 -42.66 3.44
CA LYS A 533 -14.59 -42.86 2.30
C LYS A 533 -15.60 -43.96 2.56
N LYS A 534 -15.11 -45.16 2.89
CA LYS A 534 -15.95 -46.34 3.13
C LYS A 534 -15.15 -47.46 3.79
N TYR A 535 -15.87 -48.44 4.29
CA TYR A 535 -15.31 -49.72 4.73
C TYR A 535 -16.12 -50.88 4.17
N THR A 536 -15.49 -52.04 4.05
CA THR A 536 -16.10 -53.30 3.62
C THR A 536 -15.85 -54.35 4.69
N LEU A 537 -16.91 -55.04 5.09
CA LEU A 537 -16.86 -56.11 6.09
C LEU A 537 -16.73 -57.48 5.42
N SER A 538 -16.03 -58.42 6.07
CA SER A 538 -16.07 -59.83 5.68
C SER A 538 -17.45 -60.46 5.91
N ALA A 539 -17.84 -61.43 5.08
CA ALA A 539 -19.21 -61.94 4.92
C ALA A 539 -19.84 -62.72 6.11
N SER A 540 -19.20 -62.86 7.27
CA SER A 540 -19.80 -63.61 8.38
C SER A 540 -19.37 -63.16 9.78
N CYS A 541 -20.24 -62.44 10.50
CA CYS A 541 -20.26 -62.47 11.97
C CYS A 541 -21.23 -63.59 12.38
N SER A 542 -20.77 -64.83 12.30
CA SER A 542 -21.49 -65.98 12.84
C SER A 542 -20.50 -67.09 13.19
N GLY A 543 -20.27 -67.26 14.50
CA GLY A 543 -19.43 -68.31 15.06
C GLY A 543 -18.13 -67.89 15.76
N GLY A 544 -17.76 -66.59 15.81
CA GLY A 544 -16.52 -66.19 16.50
C GLY A 544 -16.12 -64.71 16.40
N LYS A 545 -16.84 -63.85 17.13
CA LYS A 545 -16.50 -62.53 17.72
C LYS A 545 -15.91 -61.38 16.88
N TYR A 546 -15.39 -61.56 15.67
CA TYR A 546 -14.66 -60.49 14.97
C TYR A 546 -14.85 -60.41 13.44
N TYR A 547 -14.68 -59.22 12.86
CA TYR A 547 -14.61 -58.92 11.42
C TYR A 547 -13.15 -58.73 10.96
N ASN A 548 -12.87 -59.09 9.71
CA ASN A 548 -11.80 -58.45 8.95
C ASN A 548 -12.42 -57.29 8.16
N VAL A 549 -11.88 -56.09 8.36
CA VAL A 549 -12.43 -54.86 7.79
C VAL A 549 -11.41 -54.22 6.87
N TRP A 550 -11.79 -54.01 5.60
CA TRP A 550 -11.04 -53.18 4.66
C TRP A 550 -11.61 -51.79 4.70
N TYR A 551 -10.79 -50.77 4.88
CA TYR A 551 -11.21 -49.37 4.87
C TYR A 551 -10.45 -48.58 3.81
N GLU A 552 -11.15 -47.62 3.21
CA GLU A 552 -10.60 -46.68 2.25
C GLU A 552 -10.67 -45.27 2.83
N CYS A 553 -9.53 -44.59 2.87
CA CYS A 553 -9.44 -43.16 3.14
C CYS A 553 -9.12 -42.44 1.82
N GLY A 554 -9.81 -41.34 1.53
CA GLY A 554 -9.54 -40.49 0.37
C GLY A 554 -8.96 -39.15 0.78
N PRO A 555 -8.36 -38.39 -0.17
CA PRO A 555 -7.86 -37.04 0.09
C PRO A 555 -8.90 -36.18 0.81
N ASN A 556 -8.45 -35.39 1.76
CA ASN A 556 -9.29 -34.37 2.38
C ASN A 556 -9.14 -33.07 1.58
N THR A 557 -9.81 -32.98 0.43
CA THR A 557 -9.77 -31.83 -0.50
C THR A 557 -10.36 -30.53 0.06
N ASN A 558 -10.81 -30.56 1.32
CA ASN A 558 -11.40 -29.45 2.06
C ASN A 558 -10.43 -28.94 3.14
N GLN A 559 -9.11 -29.14 2.98
CA GLN A 559 -8.07 -28.61 3.88
C GLN A 559 -7.03 -27.78 3.13
N ARG A 560 -6.64 -26.62 3.68
CA ARG A 560 -5.52 -25.80 3.19
C ARG A 560 -4.29 -26.06 4.06
N PRO A 561 -3.31 -26.84 3.58
CA PRO A 561 -2.12 -27.09 4.36
C PRO A 561 -1.17 -25.88 4.34
N PHE A 562 -0.83 -25.40 5.52
CA PHE A 562 0.20 -24.40 5.75
C PHE A 562 1.31 -24.99 6.61
N LEU A 563 2.54 -24.60 6.31
CA LEU A 563 3.71 -24.90 7.12
C LEU A 563 4.12 -23.62 7.86
N LEU A 564 4.19 -23.65 9.18
CA LEU A 564 4.71 -22.54 9.99
C LEU A 564 6.08 -22.93 10.53
N LEU A 565 7.15 -22.32 10.01
CA LEU A 565 8.51 -22.52 10.46
C LEU A 565 8.91 -21.43 11.47
N ILE A 566 9.23 -21.84 12.70
CA ILE A 566 9.74 -20.96 13.77
C ILE A 566 11.19 -21.35 14.06
N THR A 567 12.14 -20.46 13.73
CA THR A 567 13.59 -20.73 13.87
C THR A 567 14.39 -19.43 13.95
N ASP A 568 15.67 -19.52 14.35
CA ASP A 568 16.63 -18.42 14.21
C ASP A 568 17.31 -18.40 12.82
N GLY A 569 17.08 -19.41 11.99
CA GLY A 569 17.63 -19.53 10.64
C GLY A 569 19.03 -20.16 10.59
N TYR A 570 19.60 -20.61 11.71
CA TYR A 570 20.93 -21.23 11.72
C TYR A 570 20.85 -22.76 11.61
N GLU A 571 20.91 -23.26 10.38
CA GLU A 571 21.02 -24.70 10.11
C GLU A 571 22.39 -25.25 10.55
N THR A 572 22.40 -26.26 11.42
CA THR A 572 23.64 -26.85 11.98
C THR A 572 23.91 -28.29 11.53
N CYS A 573 22.96 -28.91 10.83
CA CYS A 573 23.04 -30.31 10.40
C CYS A 573 23.26 -30.48 8.90
N ARG A 574 22.79 -29.54 8.07
CA ARG A 574 22.94 -29.52 6.61
C ARG A 574 23.43 -28.14 6.12
N THR A 575 23.34 -27.87 4.83
CA THR A 575 23.71 -26.56 4.25
C THR A 575 22.48 -25.67 4.07
N ASN A 576 22.66 -24.35 4.06
CA ASN A 576 21.56 -23.41 3.75
C ASN A 576 20.89 -23.73 2.40
N GLN A 577 21.64 -24.21 1.41
CA GLN A 577 21.07 -24.63 0.12
C GLN A 577 20.12 -25.83 0.28
N ASP A 578 20.44 -26.79 1.14
CA ASP A 578 19.53 -27.91 1.43
C ASP A 578 18.21 -27.44 2.03
N VAL A 579 18.23 -26.37 2.84
CA VAL A 579 17.03 -25.77 3.44
C VAL A 579 16.18 -25.09 2.36
N LEU A 580 16.81 -24.35 1.43
CA LEU A 580 16.12 -23.74 0.28
C LEU A 580 15.52 -24.81 -0.65
N ASP A 581 16.23 -25.90 -0.91
CA ASP A 581 15.75 -27.01 -1.72
C ASP A 581 14.55 -27.71 -1.06
N ALA A 582 14.58 -27.89 0.26
CA ALA A 582 13.46 -28.45 1.03
C ALA A 582 12.22 -27.53 0.99
N MET A 583 12.40 -26.22 1.13
CA MET A 583 11.29 -25.25 1.01
C MET A 583 10.74 -25.20 -0.41
N THR A 584 11.60 -25.32 -1.43
CA THR A 584 11.18 -25.42 -2.84
C THR A 584 10.35 -26.69 -3.07
N TYR A 585 10.72 -27.80 -2.43
CA TYR A 585 9.94 -29.03 -2.46
C TYR A 585 8.55 -28.86 -1.83
N ALA A 586 8.45 -28.14 -0.69
CA ALA A 586 7.17 -27.79 -0.07
C ALA A 586 6.28 -26.95 -1.01
N ALA A 587 6.85 -25.90 -1.61
CA ALA A 587 6.16 -25.03 -2.54
C ALA A 587 5.69 -25.78 -3.81
N ALA A 588 6.53 -26.68 -4.35
CA ALA A 588 6.18 -27.53 -5.49
C ALA A 588 5.05 -28.53 -5.19
N ALA A 589 4.88 -28.91 -3.92
CA ALA A 589 3.76 -29.72 -3.45
C ALA A 589 2.47 -28.91 -3.19
N GLY A 590 2.48 -27.59 -3.48
CA GLY A 590 1.34 -26.70 -3.27
C GLY A 590 1.13 -26.27 -1.82
N ILE A 591 2.13 -26.46 -0.96
CA ILE A 591 2.07 -26.09 0.46
C ILE A 591 2.69 -24.71 0.61
N LYS A 592 1.88 -23.76 1.06
CA LYS A 592 2.36 -22.43 1.39
C LYS A 592 2.98 -22.42 2.79
N SER A 593 4.05 -21.67 2.95
CA SER A 593 4.87 -21.71 4.16
C SER A 593 5.09 -20.31 4.75
N PHE A 594 4.73 -20.14 6.02
CA PHE A 594 5.04 -18.99 6.84
C PHE A 594 6.40 -19.19 7.51
N VAL A 595 7.26 -18.17 7.43
CA VAL A 595 8.59 -18.19 8.03
C VAL A 595 8.63 -17.14 9.13
N LEU A 596 8.81 -17.58 10.38
CA LEU A 596 8.90 -16.73 11.56
C LEU A 596 10.30 -16.85 12.17
N GLY A 597 11.07 -15.77 12.04
CA GLY A 597 12.35 -15.59 12.70
C GLY A 597 12.14 -15.19 14.15
N PHE A 598 12.58 -16.03 15.08
CA PHE A 598 12.40 -15.78 16.51
C PHE A 598 13.72 -15.56 17.25
N GLY A 599 13.95 -14.32 17.68
CA GLY A 599 15.06 -13.92 18.52
C GLY A 599 15.99 -12.85 17.96
N GLY A 600 16.74 -12.18 18.86
CA GLY A 600 17.52 -10.98 18.52
C GLY A 600 18.66 -11.13 17.50
N GLU A 601 19.03 -12.36 17.11
CA GLU A 601 19.95 -12.63 16.00
C GLU A 601 19.31 -13.71 15.11
N THR A 602 19.04 -13.39 13.85
CA THR A 602 18.49 -14.32 12.85
C THR A 602 19.32 -14.27 11.56
N ASP A 603 19.42 -15.38 10.83
CA ASP A 603 19.99 -15.39 9.46
C ASP A 603 18.98 -14.77 8.49
N GLU A 604 18.95 -13.43 8.44
CA GLU A 604 17.96 -12.68 7.66
C GLU A 604 18.02 -13.01 6.15
N ASP A 605 19.21 -13.31 5.61
CA ASP A 605 19.40 -13.64 4.20
C ASP A 605 18.74 -14.98 3.84
N LEU A 606 18.96 -16.02 4.65
CA LEU A 606 18.31 -17.32 4.47
C LEU A 606 16.80 -17.20 4.69
N MET A 607 16.38 -16.52 5.76
CA MET A 607 14.96 -16.41 6.13
C MET A 607 14.15 -15.62 5.11
N ASN A 608 14.71 -14.55 4.54
CA ASN A 608 14.10 -13.81 3.43
C ASN A 608 13.89 -14.69 2.19
N GLN A 609 14.88 -15.53 1.85
CA GLN A 609 14.77 -16.45 0.72
C GLN A 609 13.72 -17.53 0.99
N LEU A 610 13.67 -18.07 2.22
CA LEU A 610 12.66 -19.05 2.61
C LEU A 610 11.23 -18.49 2.55
N ALA A 611 11.00 -17.25 2.98
CA ALA A 611 9.69 -16.60 2.89
C ALA A 611 9.23 -16.44 1.43
N VAL A 612 10.14 -16.01 0.54
CA VAL A 612 9.86 -15.85 -0.89
C VAL A 612 9.55 -17.21 -1.53
N ILE A 613 10.36 -18.25 -1.28
CA ILE A 613 10.15 -19.59 -1.83
C ILE A 613 8.87 -20.22 -1.24
N GLY A 614 8.65 -20.07 0.06
CA GLY A 614 7.47 -20.54 0.78
C GLY A 614 6.16 -19.89 0.31
N GLY A 615 6.27 -18.79 -0.43
CA GLY A 615 5.15 -18.15 -1.12
C GLY A 615 4.27 -17.29 -0.23
N PHE A 616 4.78 -16.88 0.94
CA PHE A 616 4.19 -15.87 1.84
C PHE A 616 5.27 -14.91 2.32
N VAL A 617 5.10 -13.63 1.98
CA VAL A 617 5.97 -12.53 2.39
C VAL A 617 5.21 -11.68 3.41
N ASN A 618 5.87 -11.28 4.49
CA ASN A 618 5.30 -10.39 5.49
C ASN A 618 5.04 -9.00 4.88
N PRO A 619 3.77 -8.54 4.80
CA PRO A 619 3.44 -7.25 4.18
C PRO A 619 3.91 -6.04 5.02
N ASP A 620 4.05 -6.22 6.33
CA ASP A 620 4.43 -5.15 7.28
C ASP A 620 5.94 -5.11 7.57
N GLY A 621 6.72 -6.01 6.94
CA GLY A 621 8.07 -6.36 7.37
C GLY A 621 9.18 -5.35 7.05
N GLY A 622 8.85 -4.22 6.40
CA GLY A 622 9.85 -3.25 5.94
C GLY A 622 10.92 -3.92 5.05
N ASP A 623 12.17 -3.93 5.52
CA ASP A 623 13.30 -4.56 4.81
C ASP A 623 13.34 -6.10 4.94
N THR A 624 12.55 -6.69 5.86
CA THR A 624 12.47 -8.15 6.08
C THR A 624 11.22 -8.74 5.43
N LYS A 625 11.37 -9.86 4.73
CA LYS A 625 10.30 -10.59 4.03
C LYS A 625 9.64 -11.68 4.89
N PHE A 626 10.25 -12.04 6.01
CA PHE A 626 9.74 -13.03 6.97
C PHE A 626 9.11 -12.33 8.20
N PHE A 627 8.33 -13.06 9.00
CA PHE A 627 7.77 -12.56 10.25
C PHE A 627 8.85 -12.54 11.32
N LYS A 628 9.05 -11.44 12.05
CA LYS A 628 10.14 -11.32 13.02
C LYS A 628 9.61 -11.00 14.41
N ALA A 629 10.09 -11.72 15.42
CA ALA A 629 9.73 -11.49 16.82
C ALA A 629 10.91 -11.76 17.75
N ASP A 630 11.10 -10.89 18.75
CA ASP A 630 12.21 -10.99 19.72
C ASP A 630 11.74 -11.13 21.18
N ASN A 631 10.43 -11.08 21.42
CA ASN A 631 9.78 -11.16 22.72
C ASN A 631 8.38 -11.80 22.59
N SER A 632 7.66 -11.97 23.72
CA SER A 632 6.34 -12.59 23.75
C SER A 632 5.28 -11.83 22.96
N ASP A 633 5.25 -10.51 23.10
CA ASP A 633 4.21 -9.67 22.50
C ASP A 633 4.35 -9.63 20.99
N GLY A 634 5.59 -9.46 20.50
CA GLY A 634 5.92 -9.56 19.08
C GLY A 634 5.59 -10.95 18.54
N LEU A 635 5.89 -12.02 19.28
CA LEU A 635 5.59 -13.37 18.82
C LEU A 635 4.07 -13.60 18.71
N ASN A 636 3.30 -13.15 19.70
CA ASN A 636 1.83 -13.24 19.70
C ASN A 636 1.20 -12.40 18.59
N ASP A 637 1.71 -11.19 18.33
CA ASP A 637 1.27 -10.33 17.22
C ASP A 637 1.53 -11.00 15.86
N GLN A 638 2.76 -11.47 15.62
CA GLN A 638 3.12 -12.13 14.37
C GLN A 638 2.31 -13.42 14.15
N ILE A 639 2.08 -14.21 15.21
CA ILE A 639 1.22 -15.40 15.14
C ILE A 639 -0.23 -15.02 14.80
N SER A 640 -0.78 -13.97 15.42
CA SER A 640 -2.14 -13.50 15.13
C SER A 640 -2.30 -13.06 13.66
N LYS A 641 -1.27 -12.40 13.11
CA LYS A 641 -1.20 -12.05 11.68
C LYS A 641 -1.15 -13.29 10.79
N ILE A 642 -0.29 -14.26 11.12
CA ILE A 642 -0.20 -15.54 10.39
C ILE A 642 -1.55 -16.26 10.39
N LEU A 643 -2.26 -16.28 11.52
CA LEU A 643 -3.59 -16.88 11.62
C LEU A 643 -4.61 -16.17 10.73
N THR A 644 -4.60 -14.83 10.72
CA THR A 644 -5.44 -14.02 9.83
C THR A 644 -5.15 -14.35 8.35
N LEU A 645 -3.88 -14.35 7.95
CA LEU A 645 -3.44 -14.69 6.59
C LEU A 645 -3.69 -16.16 6.20
N SER A 646 -3.71 -17.07 7.17
CA SER A 646 -4.02 -18.49 6.94
C SER A 646 -5.51 -18.76 6.80
N THR A 647 -6.35 -17.84 7.28
CA THR A 647 -7.80 -17.96 7.28
C THR A 647 -8.47 -17.21 6.12
N GLN A 648 -7.75 -16.32 5.42
CA GLN A 648 -8.19 -15.66 4.17
C GLN A 648 -6.98 -15.41 3.24
N PRO A 649 -7.02 -15.85 1.98
CA PRO A 649 -7.03 -14.77 0.98
C PRO A 649 -7.91 -15.01 -0.25
N GLU A 650 -8.39 -13.88 -0.73
CA GLU A 650 -9.10 -13.69 -1.99
C GLU A 650 -8.05 -13.49 -3.08
N ILE A 651 -8.21 -14.24 -4.15
CA ILE A 651 -7.41 -14.09 -5.35
C ILE A 651 -8.34 -13.42 -6.37
N CYS A 652 -7.85 -12.43 -7.12
CA CYS A 652 -8.61 -11.78 -8.19
C CYS A 652 -8.79 -12.74 -9.38
N ASP A 653 -9.58 -13.80 -9.20
CA ASP A 653 -9.80 -14.89 -10.16
C ASP A 653 -11.28 -15.19 -10.41
N LEU A 654 -12.17 -14.31 -9.94
CA LEU A 654 -13.63 -14.40 -10.09
C LEU A 654 -14.24 -15.56 -9.31
N ILE A 655 -13.51 -16.08 -8.31
CA ILE A 655 -13.97 -17.12 -7.39
C ILE A 655 -14.01 -16.54 -5.99
N ASP A 656 -15.08 -16.86 -5.27
CA ASP A 656 -15.21 -16.60 -3.84
C ASP A 656 -14.28 -17.53 -3.06
N ASN A 657 -13.04 -17.09 -2.87
CA ASN A 657 -11.91 -17.89 -2.41
C ASN A 657 -11.88 -18.08 -0.88
N ASP A 658 -12.43 -17.18 -0.09
CA ASP A 658 -12.67 -17.34 1.35
C ASP A 658 -14.12 -17.68 1.70
N CYS A 659 -15.02 -17.73 0.73
CA CYS A 659 -16.42 -18.10 0.90
C CYS A 659 -17.24 -17.12 1.76
N ASP A 660 -16.93 -15.82 1.73
CA ASP A 660 -17.70 -14.80 2.45
C ASP A 660 -19.01 -14.41 1.72
N GLY A 661 -19.22 -14.95 0.52
CA GLY A 661 -20.38 -14.65 -0.32
C GLY A 661 -20.19 -13.45 -1.25
N VAL A 662 -18.99 -12.86 -1.28
CA VAL A 662 -18.60 -11.71 -2.10
C VAL A 662 -17.38 -12.09 -2.95
N ILE A 663 -17.58 -12.19 -4.26
CA ILE A 663 -16.49 -12.53 -5.19
C ILE A 663 -15.44 -11.42 -5.22
N ASP A 664 -14.16 -11.81 -5.07
CA ASP A 664 -12.95 -10.98 -5.15
C ASP A 664 -12.95 -9.75 -4.21
N ASN A 665 -13.42 -9.93 -2.98
CA ASN A 665 -13.32 -8.94 -1.90
C ASN A 665 -11.87 -8.84 -1.36
N ASP A 666 -11.50 -7.75 -0.67
CA ASP A 666 -10.28 -7.64 0.14
C ASP A 666 -8.94 -8.01 -0.55
N VAL A 667 -8.89 -8.01 -1.89
CA VAL A 667 -7.67 -8.23 -2.67
C VAL A 667 -6.79 -6.97 -2.69
N PRO A 668 -5.51 -7.02 -2.25
CA PRO A 668 -4.61 -5.88 -2.29
C PRO A 668 -4.39 -5.35 -3.73
N SER A 669 -4.24 -4.03 -3.88
CA SER A 669 -3.88 -3.42 -5.17
C SER A 669 -2.50 -3.86 -5.67
N GLU A 670 -2.37 -4.13 -6.96
CA GLU A 670 -1.11 -4.50 -7.60
C GLU A 670 -0.51 -3.34 -8.42
N THR A 671 0.81 -3.40 -8.64
CA THR A 671 1.49 -2.54 -9.60
C THR A 671 1.15 -2.97 -11.03
N CYS A 672 0.98 -2.00 -11.91
CA CYS A 672 0.69 -2.22 -13.32
C CYS A 672 1.40 -1.17 -14.18
N PHE A 673 1.53 -1.42 -15.48
CA PHE A 673 2.12 -0.46 -16.41
C PHE A 673 1.00 0.16 -17.26
N ASN A 674 0.78 1.47 -17.14
CA ASN A 674 -0.19 2.18 -17.95
C ASN A 674 0.47 2.61 -19.26
N ILE A 675 -0.01 2.06 -20.38
CA ILE A 675 0.61 2.29 -21.69
C ILE A 675 0.32 3.68 -22.25
N VAL A 676 -0.77 4.33 -21.83
CA VAL A 676 -1.14 5.69 -22.22
C VAL A 676 -0.15 6.68 -21.59
N CYS A 677 0.08 6.56 -20.27
CA CYS A 677 1.01 7.42 -19.54
C CYS A 677 2.50 7.03 -19.69
N GLY A 678 2.80 5.81 -20.16
CA GLY A 678 4.16 5.29 -20.28
C GLY A 678 4.90 5.06 -18.96
N ARG A 679 4.18 4.92 -17.82
CA ARG A 679 4.76 4.75 -16.47
C ARG A 679 3.97 3.74 -15.61
N GLU A 680 4.56 3.31 -14.51
CA GLU A 680 3.92 2.43 -13.53
C GLU A 680 2.75 3.15 -12.83
N GLY A 681 1.68 2.40 -12.57
CA GLY A 681 0.49 2.82 -11.85
C GLY A 681 -0.02 1.70 -10.94
N THR A 682 -1.21 1.86 -10.39
CA THR A 682 -1.86 0.88 -9.52
C THR A 682 -3.16 0.38 -10.14
N ARG A 683 -3.44 -0.90 -9.97
CA ARG A 683 -4.74 -1.51 -10.32
C ARG A 683 -5.31 -2.19 -9.08
N SER A 684 -6.61 -2.04 -8.88
CA SER A 684 -7.36 -2.68 -7.79
C SER A 684 -8.26 -3.77 -8.36
N CYS A 685 -8.46 -4.86 -7.64
CA CYS A 685 -9.46 -5.85 -8.04
C CYS A 685 -10.87 -5.26 -7.86
N ILE A 686 -11.76 -5.47 -8.83
CA ILE A 686 -13.13 -4.95 -8.79
C ILE A 686 -14.05 -6.00 -8.16
N PRO A 687 -14.67 -5.71 -6.99
CA PRO A 687 -15.57 -6.65 -6.33
C PRO A 687 -16.77 -7.02 -7.22
N GLY A 688 -17.18 -8.29 -7.20
CA GLY A 688 -18.38 -8.77 -7.90
C GLY A 688 -18.15 -9.30 -9.32
N GLY A 689 -16.92 -9.73 -9.65
CA GLY A 689 -16.67 -10.59 -10.81
C GLY A 689 -16.19 -9.87 -12.08
N LEU A 690 -15.54 -8.70 -11.96
CA LEU A 690 -15.01 -7.93 -13.10
C LEU A 690 -13.48 -7.93 -13.20
N GLY A 691 -12.78 -8.66 -12.31
CA GLY A 691 -11.33 -8.80 -12.34
C GLY A 691 -10.58 -7.51 -12.00
N TRP A 692 -9.31 -7.40 -12.43
CA TRP A 692 -8.50 -6.21 -12.19
C TRP A 692 -9.05 -4.99 -12.92
N SER A 693 -9.15 -3.87 -12.23
CA SER A 693 -9.40 -2.56 -12.83
C SER A 693 -8.28 -2.15 -13.80
N THR A 694 -8.60 -1.16 -14.65
CA THR A 694 -7.62 -0.51 -15.51
C THR A 694 -6.47 0.05 -14.69
N CYS A 695 -5.27 0.09 -15.26
CA CYS A 695 -4.12 0.66 -14.57
C CYS A 695 -4.30 2.16 -14.34
N ILE A 696 -4.46 2.59 -13.08
CA ILE A 696 -4.66 3.99 -12.68
C ILE A 696 -3.31 4.62 -12.40
N VAL A 697 -3.12 5.86 -12.86
CA VAL A 697 -1.93 6.66 -12.61
C VAL A 697 -2.39 8.04 -12.21
N ASP A 698 -1.71 8.67 -11.24
CA ASP A 698 -2.01 10.05 -10.86
C ASP A 698 -1.86 10.95 -12.09
N THR A 699 -2.88 11.76 -12.40
CA THR A 699 -2.85 12.66 -13.57
C THR A 699 -2.33 14.02 -13.16
N GLU A 700 -1.37 14.55 -13.91
CA GLU A 700 -0.81 15.89 -13.70
C GLU A 700 -1.31 16.82 -14.82
N PRO A 701 -1.32 18.16 -14.60
CA PRO A 701 -1.54 19.09 -15.70
C PRO A 701 -0.49 18.88 -16.79
N GLU A 702 -0.96 18.91 -18.05
CA GLU A 702 -0.12 18.69 -19.22
C GLU A 702 1.07 19.67 -19.25
N LYS A 703 2.25 19.20 -19.67
CA LYS A 703 3.45 20.00 -19.91
C LYS A 703 3.91 19.82 -21.35
N CYS A 704 4.65 20.81 -21.86
CA CYS A 704 5.29 20.72 -23.18
C CYS A 704 6.63 19.98 -23.03
N ASP A 705 6.60 18.67 -22.80
CA ASP A 705 7.80 17.84 -22.59
C ASP A 705 7.86 16.62 -23.52
N GLY A 706 6.89 16.46 -24.40
CA GLY A 706 6.81 15.32 -25.33
C GLY A 706 6.32 14.03 -24.67
N VAL A 707 5.77 14.10 -23.45
CA VAL A 707 5.11 13.01 -22.73
C VAL A 707 3.65 13.41 -22.48
N ASP A 708 2.75 12.44 -22.61
CA ASP A 708 1.34 12.60 -22.22
C ASP A 708 1.25 12.57 -20.68
N ASN A 709 1.21 13.74 -20.04
CA ASN A 709 1.22 13.84 -18.57
C ASN A 709 -0.18 13.71 -17.96
N ASN A 710 -1.21 14.04 -18.74
CA ASN A 710 -2.61 13.98 -18.33
C ASN A 710 -3.27 12.63 -18.69
N CYS A 711 -2.56 11.78 -19.44
CA CYS A 711 -2.94 10.44 -19.87
C CYS A 711 -4.21 10.39 -20.74
N ASP A 712 -4.45 11.39 -21.59
CA ASP A 712 -5.60 11.47 -22.47
C ASP A 712 -5.37 10.85 -23.86
N GLY A 713 -4.18 10.30 -24.09
CA GLY A 713 -3.75 9.67 -25.34
C GLY A 713 -3.18 10.66 -26.35
N GLN A 714 -3.05 11.93 -26.00
CA GLN A 714 -2.40 12.96 -26.80
C GLN A 714 -1.17 13.50 -26.05
N VAL A 715 -0.16 13.87 -26.83
CA VAL A 715 1.08 14.42 -26.29
C VAL A 715 1.09 15.91 -26.60
N ASP A 716 1.27 16.76 -25.60
CA ASP A 716 1.35 18.23 -25.72
C ASP A 716 0.13 18.86 -26.45
N GLU A 717 -1.07 18.32 -26.29
CA GLU A 717 -2.28 18.74 -27.03
C GLU A 717 -2.72 20.16 -26.72
N THR A 718 -2.47 20.62 -25.48
CA THR A 718 -2.76 21.99 -25.05
C THR A 718 -2.01 23.05 -25.91
N TRP A 719 -0.95 22.66 -26.64
CA TRP A 719 -0.17 23.57 -27.50
C TRP A 719 -0.30 23.27 -29.00
N LYS A 720 -1.11 22.29 -29.45
CA LYS A 720 -1.07 21.82 -30.85
C LYS A 720 -2.04 22.50 -31.82
N ILE A 721 -3.32 22.77 -31.52
CA ILE A 721 -4.27 23.42 -32.46
C ILE A 721 -5.37 24.19 -31.70
N GLY A 722 -5.62 25.46 -32.05
CA GLY A 722 -6.74 26.26 -31.48
C GLY A 722 -6.36 27.19 -30.32
N THR A 723 -5.09 27.22 -29.92
CA THR A 723 -4.52 28.10 -28.89
C THR A 723 -3.66 29.23 -29.51
N PRO A 724 -3.28 30.29 -28.76
CA PRO A 724 -2.61 31.48 -29.33
C PRO A 724 -1.26 31.21 -30.02
N THR A 725 -0.60 30.09 -29.73
CA THR A 725 0.72 29.72 -30.26
C THR A 725 0.78 28.22 -30.54
N PRO A 726 0.66 27.78 -31.80
CA PRO A 726 0.65 26.36 -32.14
C PRO A 726 2.07 25.80 -32.27
N LEU A 727 2.43 24.90 -31.36
CA LEU A 727 3.66 24.11 -31.36
C LEU A 727 3.88 23.45 -32.74
N GLY A 728 5.10 23.53 -33.27
CA GLY A 728 5.45 23.00 -34.58
C GLY A 728 5.06 23.89 -35.78
N THR A 729 4.43 25.05 -35.56
CA THR A 729 4.13 26.02 -36.64
C THR A 729 5.20 27.11 -36.77
N THR A 730 5.21 27.79 -37.92
CA THR A 730 6.19 28.86 -38.19
C THR A 730 5.97 30.07 -37.30
N CYS A 731 7.03 30.51 -36.62
CA CYS A 731 7.09 31.76 -35.88
C CYS A 731 7.98 32.77 -36.60
N THR A 732 7.77 34.06 -36.35
CA THR A 732 8.66 35.12 -36.83
C THR A 732 8.89 36.13 -35.70
N VAL A 733 10.16 36.43 -35.43
CA VAL A 733 10.60 37.32 -34.35
C VAL A 733 11.48 38.43 -34.91
N GLY A 734 11.48 39.59 -34.26
CA GLY A 734 12.18 40.79 -34.73
C GLY A 734 11.36 41.66 -35.67
N VAL A 735 11.79 42.90 -35.83
CA VAL A 735 11.17 43.94 -36.68
C VAL A 735 12.21 44.41 -37.71
N GLY A 736 11.77 44.86 -38.88
CA GLY A 736 12.68 45.37 -39.91
C GLY A 736 13.67 44.32 -40.43
N GLU A 737 14.93 44.70 -40.60
CA GLU A 737 15.99 43.79 -41.06
C GLU A 737 16.41 42.76 -39.98
N CYS A 738 15.98 42.93 -38.72
CA CYS A 738 16.19 41.94 -37.66
C CYS A 738 15.18 40.79 -37.69
N GLN A 739 14.21 40.81 -38.61
CA GLN A 739 13.20 39.77 -38.72
C GLN A 739 13.84 38.40 -39.05
N LYS A 740 13.57 37.40 -38.21
CA LYS A 740 13.98 36.00 -38.38
C LYS A 740 12.79 35.08 -38.26
N SER A 741 12.71 34.08 -39.13
CA SER A 741 11.66 33.05 -39.08
C SER A 741 12.22 31.75 -38.48
N GLY A 742 11.43 31.10 -37.63
CA GLY A 742 11.72 29.83 -36.99
C GLY A 742 10.46 28.99 -36.81
N VAL A 743 10.49 28.05 -35.87
CA VAL A 743 9.35 27.18 -35.52
C VAL A 743 9.10 27.28 -34.01
N TRP A 744 7.84 27.23 -33.58
CA TRP A 744 7.50 27.13 -32.16
C TRP A 744 7.95 25.77 -31.60
N VAL A 745 8.80 25.79 -30.57
CA VAL A 745 9.36 24.63 -29.86
C VAL A 745 9.03 24.72 -28.37
N CYS A 746 9.06 23.62 -27.63
CA CYS A 746 8.89 23.66 -26.18
C CYS A 746 10.04 24.39 -25.51
N LYS A 747 9.73 25.18 -24.48
CA LYS A 747 10.73 25.76 -23.58
C LYS A 747 11.43 24.66 -22.80
N ALA A 748 12.68 24.90 -22.42
CA ALA A 748 13.45 23.96 -21.60
C ALA A 748 12.82 23.65 -20.22
N ASP A 749 11.92 24.49 -19.73
CA ASP A 749 11.21 24.30 -18.46
C ASP A 749 9.83 23.60 -18.60
N GLY A 750 9.40 23.27 -19.83
CA GLY A 750 8.13 22.59 -20.11
C GLY A 750 6.88 23.47 -19.92
N THR A 751 7.03 24.75 -19.58
CA THR A 751 5.89 25.64 -19.22
C THR A 751 5.15 26.25 -20.42
N GLY A 752 5.62 26.01 -21.63
CA GLY A 752 5.02 26.52 -22.86
C GLY A 752 5.97 26.46 -24.03
N VAL A 753 5.72 27.30 -25.03
CA VAL A 753 6.49 27.32 -26.28
C VAL A 753 7.32 28.59 -26.43
N GLU A 754 8.44 28.49 -27.14
CA GLU A 754 9.28 29.60 -27.59
C GLU A 754 9.65 29.44 -29.07
N CYS A 755 10.01 30.54 -29.74
CA CYS A 755 10.43 30.48 -31.13
C CYS A 755 11.87 29.94 -31.20
N SER A 756 12.12 28.99 -32.10
CA SER A 756 13.44 28.34 -32.27
C SER A 756 14.57 29.27 -32.72
N VAL A 757 14.26 30.54 -32.98
CA VAL A 757 15.22 31.57 -33.40
C VAL A 757 15.02 32.82 -32.56
N THR A 758 16.11 33.58 -32.38
CA THR A 758 16.09 34.90 -31.76
C THR A 758 16.14 36.00 -32.84
N ALA A 759 15.63 37.19 -32.52
CA ALA A 759 15.69 38.33 -33.43
C ALA A 759 17.14 38.70 -33.77
N GLY A 760 17.36 39.23 -34.99
CA GLY A 760 18.66 39.79 -35.39
C GLY A 760 19.11 40.91 -34.44
N THR A 761 20.42 41.12 -34.34
CA THR A 761 20.97 42.21 -33.55
C THR A 761 20.76 43.56 -34.26
N PRO A 762 20.17 44.57 -33.60
CA PRO A 762 20.10 45.94 -34.08
C PRO A 762 21.45 46.46 -34.53
N GLN A 763 21.48 47.23 -35.60
CA GLN A 763 22.63 48.01 -36.04
C GLN A 763 22.28 49.50 -35.94
N ASP A 764 23.29 50.38 -35.95
CA ASP A 764 23.01 51.82 -36.02
C ASP A 764 22.25 52.15 -37.32
N GLU A 765 21.25 53.02 -37.22
CA GLU A 765 20.41 53.37 -38.36
C GLU A 765 21.20 54.05 -39.48
N VAL A 766 20.97 53.63 -40.72
CA VAL A 766 21.58 54.20 -41.92
C VAL A 766 20.47 54.68 -42.85
N CYS A 767 20.68 55.82 -43.51
CA CYS A 767 19.73 56.39 -44.47
C CYS A 767 19.67 55.56 -45.77
N ASP A 768 19.05 54.38 -45.73
CA ASP A 768 19.01 53.41 -46.82
C ASP A 768 17.60 52.84 -47.10
N ASN A 769 16.57 53.39 -46.45
CA ASN A 769 15.17 52.95 -46.56
C ASN A 769 14.94 51.53 -46.01
N LYS A 770 15.75 51.12 -45.04
CA LYS A 770 15.54 49.93 -44.21
C LYS A 770 15.50 50.34 -42.75
N ASP A 771 14.98 49.44 -41.93
CA ASP A 771 14.96 49.57 -40.46
C ASP A 771 16.13 48.72 -39.95
N ASN A 772 17.29 49.35 -39.73
CA ASN A 772 18.54 48.70 -39.34
C ASN A 772 18.66 48.55 -37.81
N ASP A 773 18.09 49.49 -37.06
CA ASP A 773 18.06 49.47 -35.59
C ASP A 773 16.87 48.68 -35.01
N CYS A 774 15.96 48.26 -35.89
CA CYS A 774 14.90 47.30 -35.61
C CYS A 774 13.89 47.78 -34.57
N ASP A 775 13.66 49.10 -34.51
CA ASP A 775 12.68 49.75 -33.64
C ASP A 775 11.27 49.88 -34.27
N GLY A 776 11.14 49.49 -35.55
CA GLY A 776 9.90 49.56 -36.32
C GLY A 776 9.68 50.86 -37.09
N VAL A 777 10.66 51.78 -37.08
CA VAL A 777 10.61 53.06 -37.78
C VAL A 777 11.77 53.18 -38.76
N ILE A 778 11.46 53.13 -40.05
CA ILE A 778 12.46 53.26 -41.12
C ILE A 778 13.14 54.66 -41.09
N ASP A 779 14.48 54.67 -41.08
CA ASP A 779 15.39 55.82 -41.10
C ASP A 779 15.14 56.88 -40.00
N ASN A 780 14.87 56.44 -38.77
CA ASN A 780 14.78 57.31 -37.58
C ASN A 780 16.17 57.86 -37.17
N ASP A 781 16.21 59.06 -36.58
CA ASP A 781 17.42 59.66 -35.99
C ASP A 781 18.72 59.76 -36.81
N VAL A 782 18.66 59.54 -38.13
CA VAL A 782 19.79 59.77 -39.06
C VAL A 782 19.79 61.22 -39.58
N TYR A 783 20.83 61.99 -39.20
CA TYR A 783 21.01 63.39 -39.62
C TYR A 783 22.37 63.62 -40.26
N ARG A 784 22.43 64.53 -41.23
CA ARG A 784 23.70 65.10 -41.71
C ARG A 784 23.68 66.63 -41.67
N SER A 785 24.85 67.23 -41.49
CA SER A 785 24.98 68.69 -41.44
C SER A 785 24.77 69.32 -42.82
N CYS A 786 24.03 70.43 -42.86
CA CYS A 786 23.79 71.23 -44.06
C CYS A 786 23.89 72.72 -43.75
N SER A 787 23.95 73.54 -44.80
CA SER A 787 23.87 75.00 -44.70
C SER A 787 23.06 75.56 -45.86
N ASN A 788 22.33 76.66 -45.62
CA ASN A 788 21.62 77.39 -46.65
C ASN A 788 21.96 78.90 -46.58
N VAL A 789 21.37 79.69 -47.48
CA VAL A 789 21.69 81.12 -47.67
C VAL A 789 21.44 81.97 -46.40
N CYS A 790 20.65 81.48 -45.43
CA CYS A 790 20.31 82.20 -44.21
C CYS A 790 20.78 81.53 -42.91
N GLY A 791 21.54 80.42 -42.95
CA GLY A 791 22.08 79.76 -41.75
C GLY A 791 23.19 78.73 -42.01
N THR A 792 24.27 78.79 -41.21
CA THR A 792 25.45 77.90 -41.32
C THR A 792 25.37 76.63 -40.48
N VAL A 793 24.28 76.42 -39.73
CA VAL A 793 24.05 75.20 -38.94
C VAL A 793 22.61 74.76 -39.19
N GLY A 794 22.42 73.80 -40.09
CA GLY A 794 21.18 73.05 -40.26
C GLY A 794 21.46 71.56 -40.27
N LYS A 795 20.41 70.76 -40.11
CA LYS A 795 20.40 69.32 -40.28
C LYS A 795 19.48 68.94 -41.44
N GLU A 796 19.92 68.01 -42.27
CA GLU A 796 19.04 67.28 -43.16
C GLU A 796 18.66 65.99 -42.45
N ARG A 797 17.37 65.81 -42.20
CA ARG A 797 16.80 64.59 -41.63
C ARG A 797 16.60 63.58 -42.75
N CYS A 798 17.06 62.34 -42.57
CA CYS A 798 16.69 61.26 -43.47
C CYS A 798 15.24 60.83 -43.23
N VAL A 799 14.48 60.61 -44.31
CA VAL A 799 13.18 59.94 -44.29
C VAL A 799 13.09 59.07 -45.56
N ALA A 800 12.90 57.76 -45.39
CA ALA A 800 12.70 56.80 -46.48
C ALA A 800 13.84 56.78 -47.53
N GLY A 801 15.09 56.75 -47.07
CA GLY A 801 16.32 56.70 -47.87
C GLY A 801 16.71 58.02 -48.52
N PHE A 802 16.02 59.12 -48.21
CA PHE A 802 16.33 60.44 -48.75
C PHE A 802 16.47 61.49 -47.65
N TYR A 803 17.56 62.24 -47.71
CA TYR A 803 17.75 63.43 -46.87
C TYR A 803 16.80 64.54 -47.33
N LEU A 804 15.91 64.96 -46.43
CA LEU A 804 15.00 66.09 -46.63
C LEU A 804 15.78 67.41 -46.75
N ALA A 805 15.07 68.45 -47.22
CA ALA A 805 15.65 69.78 -47.34
C ALA A 805 16.17 70.29 -45.99
N CYS A 806 17.31 70.99 -46.03
CA CYS A 806 17.99 71.56 -44.88
C CYS A 806 17.05 72.39 -43.99
N ASP A 807 16.93 72.04 -42.71
CA ASP A 807 16.06 72.70 -41.74
C ASP A 807 16.59 74.07 -41.23
N ALA A 808 17.69 74.56 -41.81
CA ALA A 808 18.25 75.85 -41.46
C ALA A 808 17.19 76.97 -41.62
N PRO A 809 17.05 77.90 -40.65
CA PRO A 809 15.80 78.60 -40.41
C PRO A 809 15.26 79.41 -41.60
N THR A 810 13.99 79.19 -41.94
CA THR A 810 13.16 80.11 -42.74
C THR A 810 11.79 80.28 -42.09
N VAL A 811 11.29 81.52 -42.02
CA VAL A 811 10.07 81.87 -41.28
C VAL A 811 8.90 82.06 -42.24
N THR A 812 7.79 81.33 -42.04
CA THR A 812 6.39 81.82 -42.23
C THR A 812 5.32 80.80 -41.75
N ASN A 813 4.54 81.19 -40.71
CA ASN A 813 3.12 80.92 -40.37
C ASN A 813 2.54 79.49 -40.13
N GLY A 814 1.86 79.26 -38.97
CA GLY A 814 0.40 79.51 -38.89
C GLY A 814 -0.64 78.42 -38.50
N ASP A 815 -0.39 77.10 -38.59
CA ASP A 815 -1.49 76.19 -39.01
C ASP A 815 -2.30 75.37 -37.98
N LYS A 816 -2.13 75.49 -36.65
CA LYS A 816 -2.92 74.67 -35.67
C LYS A 816 -3.78 75.44 -34.67
N LEU A 817 -3.79 76.77 -34.73
CA LEU A 817 -4.54 77.57 -33.75
C LEU A 817 -6.06 77.52 -34.04
N GLY A 818 -6.85 77.06 -33.07
CA GLY A 818 -8.32 76.99 -33.18
C GLY A 818 -8.91 75.66 -33.68
N GLN A 819 -8.10 74.64 -33.98
CA GLN A 819 -8.60 73.29 -34.26
C GLN A 819 -8.92 72.52 -32.97
N THR A 820 -9.86 71.58 -33.02
CA THR A 820 -10.24 70.75 -31.86
C THR A 820 -9.14 69.77 -31.49
N CYS A 821 -8.92 69.58 -30.19
CA CYS A 821 -7.96 68.64 -29.62
C CYS A 821 -8.66 67.79 -28.56
N THR A 822 -8.32 66.50 -28.46
CA THR A 822 -8.82 65.60 -27.41
C THR A 822 -7.63 65.08 -26.62
N VAL A 823 -7.71 65.14 -25.29
CA VAL A 823 -6.67 64.68 -24.36
C VAL A 823 -7.29 63.78 -23.28
N GLY A 824 -6.55 62.76 -22.83
CA GLY A 824 -7.03 61.73 -21.89
C GLY A 824 -7.38 60.40 -22.57
N VAL A 825 -7.48 59.33 -21.77
CA VAL A 825 -7.88 57.96 -22.16
C VAL A 825 -9.12 57.58 -21.34
N GLY A 826 -9.99 56.71 -21.87
CA GLY A 826 -11.20 56.27 -21.16
C GLY A 826 -12.15 57.41 -20.79
N GLU A 827 -12.72 57.36 -19.59
CA GLU A 827 -13.65 58.38 -19.06
C GLU A 827 -12.97 59.73 -18.76
N CYS A 828 -11.62 59.79 -18.79
CA CYS A 828 -10.87 61.04 -18.64
C CYS A 828 -10.74 61.86 -19.93
N GLN A 829 -11.31 61.39 -21.06
CA GLN A 829 -11.25 62.14 -22.32
C GLN A 829 -11.93 63.50 -22.21
N ARG A 830 -11.18 64.56 -22.54
CA ARG A 830 -11.66 65.94 -22.64
C ARG A 830 -11.32 66.51 -24.01
N THR A 831 -12.31 67.14 -24.64
CA THR A 831 -12.15 67.82 -25.92
C THR A 831 -12.07 69.33 -25.71
N GLY A 832 -11.05 69.96 -26.27
CA GLY A 832 -10.81 71.41 -26.27
C GLY A 832 -10.39 71.91 -27.65
N THR A 833 -9.73 73.05 -27.68
CA THR A 833 -9.17 73.66 -28.91
C THR A 833 -7.73 74.04 -28.68
N TYR A 834 -6.89 73.93 -29.70
CA TYR A 834 -5.50 74.35 -29.60
C TYR A 834 -5.40 75.88 -29.44
N ILE A 835 -4.77 76.34 -28.36
CA ILE A 835 -4.52 77.74 -27.98
C ILE A 835 -3.02 78.01 -27.84
N CYS A 836 -2.62 79.29 -27.87
CA CYS A 836 -1.24 79.67 -27.58
C CYS A 836 -1.03 79.86 -26.08
N GLN A 837 0.00 79.22 -25.52
CA GLN A 837 0.52 79.50 -24.19
C GLN A 837 2.05 79.66 -24.29
N GLY A 838 2.53 80.91 -24.33
CA GLY A 838 3.94 81.22 -24.63
C GLY A 838 4.27 80.98 -26.10
N ASP A 839 5.43 80.37 -26.38
CA ASP A 839 5.91 80.06 -27.74
C ASP A 839 5.41 78.70 -28.26
N ALA A 840 4.46 78.05 -27.56
CA ALA A 840 3.93 76.73 -27.88
C ALA A 840 2.40 76.73 -28.03
N VAL A 841 1.91 75.93 -28.99
CA VAL A 841 0.48 75.64 -29.17
C VAL A 841 0.11 74.45 -28.28
N VAL A 842 -0.75 74.68 -27.29
CA VAL A 842 -1.20 73.70 -26.30
C VAL A 842 -2.72 73.49 -26.40
N CYS A 843 -3.22 72.33 -26.01
CA CYS A 843 -4.67 72.09 -25.98
C CYS A 843 -5.32 72.89 -24.83
N SER A 844 -6.48 73.52 -25.07
CA SER A 844 -7.14 74.39 -24.09
C SER A 844 -7.76 73.67 -22.89
N VAL A 845 -7.65 72.34 -22.84
CA VAL A 845 -8.15 71.49 -21.75
C VAL A 845 -7.06 70.51 -21.36
N THR A 846 -7.07 70.09 -20.10
CA THR A 846 -6.28 68.98 -19.57
C THR A 846 -7.18 67.75 -19.43
N ALA A 847 -6.59 66.55 -19.42
CA ALA A 847 -7.34 65.31 -19.19
C ALA A 847 -8.09 65.37 -17.84
N GLY A 848 -9.19 64.63 -17.72
CA GLY A 848 -9.87 64.45 -16.43
C GLY A 848 -8.94 63.81 -15.40
N GLU A 849 -9.15 64.13 -14.12
CA GLU A 849 -8.45 63.45 -13.03
C GLU A 849 -8.91 61.99 -12.94
N PRO A 850 -7.99 61.02 -12.85
CA PRO A 850 -8.34 59.63 -12.69
C PRO A 850 -9.02 59.38 -11.34
N SER A 851 -10.02 58.52 -11.35
CA SER A 851 -10.67 58.00 -10.14
C SER A 851 -10.25 56.56 -9.87
N GLU A 852 -10.55 56.04 -8.68
CA GLU A 852 -10.27 54.65 -8.35
C GLU A 852 -11.08 53.70 -9.26
N GLU A 853 -10.44 52.62 -9.70
CA GLU A 853 -11.05 51.64 -10.62
C GLU A 853 -12.12 50.79 -9.90
N ILE A 854 -13.25 50.57 -10.56
CA ILE A 854 -14.34 49.71 -10.06
C ILE A 854 -14.84 48.78 -11.18
N CYS A 855 -15.53 47.70 -10.83
CA CYS A 855 -16.05 46.73 -11.82
C CYS A 855 -17.36 47.25 -12.46
N ASP A 856 -17.30 48.34 -13.24
CA ASP A 856 -18.50 48.92 -13.85
C ASP A 856 -18.50 48.98 -15.38
N GLY A 857 -17.55 48.28 -16.00
CA GLY A 857 -17.39 48.16 -17.44
C GLY A 857 -16.75 49.40 -18.06
N LYS A 858 -16.07 50.22 -17.26
CA LYS A 858 -15.43 51.46 -17.69
C LYS A 858 -13.95 51.46 -17.28
N ASP A 859 -13.25 52.49 -17.74
CA ASP A 859 -11.86 52.79 -17.39
C ASP A 859 -11.90 54.06 -16.53
N ASN A 860 -12.00 53.89 -15.21
CA ASN A 860 -12.19 54.98 -14.24
C ASN A 860 -10.87 55.62 -13.82
N ASN A 861 -9.76 54.88 -13.87
CA ASN A 861 -8.41 55.32 -13.53
C ASN A 861 -7.60 55.80 -14.76
N CYS A 862 -8.17 55.65 -15.95
CA CYS A 862 -7.72 56.24 -17.21
C CYS A 862 -6.33 55.78 -17.66
N ASP A 863 -5.97 54.53 -17.33
CA ASP A 863 -4.72 53.90 -17.75
C ASP A 863 -4.83 53.13 -19.07
N GLY A 864 -6.04 52.99 -19.61
CA GLY A 864 -6.34 52.37 -20.90
C GLY A 864 -6.84 50.92 -20.81
N GLU A 865 -6.92 50.33 -19.62
CA GLU A 865 -7.52 49.01 -19.39
C GLU A 865 -8.91 49.17 -18.73
N ILE A 866 -9.87 48.31 -19.11
CA ILE A 866 -11.23 48.34 -18.54
C ILE A 866 -11.32 47.38 -17.35
N ASP A 867 -11.84 47.87 -16.21
CA ASP A 867 -12.05 47.14 -14.97
C ASP A 867 -10.79 46.38 -14.47
N ASN A 868 -9.61 47.00 -14.49
CA ASN A 868 -8.35 46.39 -14.04
C ASN A 868 -8.15 46.48 -12.51
N VAL A 869 -9.22 46.21 -11.77
CA VAL A 869 -9.23 46.26 -10.30
C VAL A 869 -8.22 45.27 -9.68
N GLU A 870 -7.56 45.72 -8.61
CA GLU A 870 -6.58 44.91 -7.87
C GLU A 870 -7.22 43.60 -7.38
N ASN A 871 -6.55 42.47 -7.62
CA ASN A 871 -7.00 41.08 -7.37
C ASN A 871 -7.97 40.47 -8.41
N LYS A 872 -8.29 41.13 -9.54
CA LYS A 872 -8.97 40.46 -10.65
C LYS A 872 -8.08 39.36 -11.23
N GLY A 873 -8.62 38.15 -11.36
CA GLY A 873 -7.89 36.97 -11.85
C GLY A 873 -7.07 36.21 -10.81
N THR A 874 -7.02 36.67 -9.54
CA THR A 874 -6.42 35.86 -8.47
C THR A 874 -7.34 34.73 -8.03
N THR A 875 -6.77 33.68 -7.44
CA THR A 875 -7.53 32.53 -6.95
C THR A 875 -8.40 32.93 -5.77
N CYS A 876 -9.65 32.48 -5.78
CA CYS A 876 -10.58 32.60 -4.67
C CYS A 876 -11.09 31.22 -4.27
N VAL A 877 -11.36 31.04 -2.99
CA VAL A 877 -11.91 29.81 -2.44
C VAL A 877 -13.23 30.14 -1.76
N VAL A 878 -14.28 29.41 -2.11
CA VAL A 878 -15.61 29.54 -1.49
C VAL A 878 -16.09 28.17 -1.01
N GLY A 879 -16.89 28.13 0.05
CA GLY A 879 -17.27 26.87 0.72
C GLY A 879 -16.26 26.45 1.80
N LYS A 880 -16.65 25.44 2.59
CA LYS A 880 -15.85 24.79 3.63
C LYS A 880 -16.00 23.27 3.49
N GLY A 881 -15.07 22.50 4.03
CA GLY A 881 -15.09 21.03 3.95
C GLY A 881 -15.12 20.52 2.50
N ILE A 882 -15.89 19.45 2.26
CA ILE A 882 -16.04 18.85 0.92
C ILE A 882 -16.74 19.78 -0.10
N CYS A 883 -17.45 20.82 0.38
CA CYS A 883 -18.10 21.82 -0.47
C CYS A 883 -17.15 22.96 -0.90
N GLN A 884 -15.88 22.91 -0.52
CA GLN A 884 -14.88 23.88 -0.96
C GLN A 884 -14.74 23.82 -2.50
N ARG A 885 -14.83 24.99 -3.14
CA ARG A 885 -14.62 25.18 -4.58
C ARG A 885 -13.61 26.31 -4.77
N THR A 886 -12.60 26.02 -5.57
CA THR A 886 -11.60 27.01 -5.99
C THR A 886 -12.05 27.60 -7.31
N GLY A 887 -12.08 28.93 -7.39
CA GLY A 887 -12.33 29.67 -8.62
C GLY A 887 -11.39 30.86 -8.74
N VAL A 888 -11.76 31.83 -9.56
CA VAL A 888 -11.01 33.07 -9.78
C VAL A 888 -11.89 34.30 -9.53
N MET A 889 -11.29 35.37 -9.04
CA MET A 889 -11.98 36.64 -8.80
C MET A 889 -12.36 37.28 -10.15
N VAL A 890 -13.66 37.42 -10.40
CA VAL A 890 -14.25 38.03 -11.60
C VAL A 890 -15.07 39.27 -11.24
N CYS A 891 -15.24 40.19 -12.19
CA CYS A 891 -16.09 41.36 -11.98
C CYS A 891 -17.58 40.98 -12.02
N ASP A 892 -18.32 41.42 -11.01
CA ASP A 892 -19.77 41.37 -10.97
C ASP A 892 -20.31 42.77 -11.30
N LEU A 893 -20.86 42.91 -12.52
CA LEU A 893 -21.34 44.19 -13.06
C LEU A 893 -22.57 44.74 -12.31
N ASP A 894 -23.30 43.90 -11.60
CA ASP A 894 -24.49 44.32 -10.85
C ASP A 894 -24.11 44.95 -9.52
N THR A 895 -23.13 44.36 -8.83
CA THR A 895 -22.65 44.85 -7.52
C THR A 895 -21.48 45.82 -7.65
N LYS A 896 -20.87 45.91 -8.83
CA LYS A 896 -19.65 46.69 -9.12
C LYS A 896 -18.44 46.31 -8.27
N LEU A 897 -18.39 45.05 -7.81
CA LEU A 897 -17.33 44.49 -6.98
C LEU A 897 -16.80 43.18 -7.57
N LEU A 898 -15.65 42.71 -7.06
CA LEU A 898 -15.15 41.38 -7.39
C LEU A 898 -15.97 40.30 -6.67
N LYS A 899 -16.30 39.24 -7.40
CA LYS A 899 -16.98 38.03 -6.93
C LYS A 899 -16.21 36.80 -7.39
N CYS A 900 -16.27 35.71 -6.62
CA CYS A 900 -15.67 34.45 -7.05
C CYS A 900 -16.45 33.82 -8.20
N SER A 901 -15.75 33.27 -9.20
CA SER A 901 -16.35 32.65 -10.39
C SER A 901 -17.13 31.36 -10.14
N VAL A 902 -17.03 30.81 -8.93
CA VAL A 902 -17.68 29.57 -8.51
C VAL A 902 -18.58 29.83 -7.29
N THR A 903 -19.55 28.95 -7.09
CA THR A 903 -20.39 28.90 -5.87
C THR A 903 -20.00 27.67 -5.04
N PRO A 904 -20.21 27.68 -3.71
CA PRO A 904 -19.98 26.50 -2.86
C PRO A 904 -20.73 25.27 -3.36
N GLY A 905 -20.18 24.07 -3.09
CA GLY A 905 -20.87 22.80 -3.30
C GLY A 905 -22.17 22.70 -2.48
N THR A 906 -23.07 21.80 -2.89
CA THR A 906 -24.30 21.51 -2.14
C THR A 906 -23.99 20.66 -0.91
N PRO A 907 -24.36 21.09 0.31
CA PRO A 907 -24.18 20.31 1.53
C PRO A 907 -24.91 18.97 1.46
N GLU A 908 -24.25 17.91 1.94
CA GLU A 908 -24.87 16.61 2.13
C GLU A 908 -25.22 16.39 3.62
N THR A 909 -25.80 15.24 3.97
CA THR A 909 -26.11 14.94 5.38
C THR A 909 -24.90 14.29 6.03
N GLU A 910 -24.55 14.73 7.23
CA GLU A 910 -23.40 14.22 7.96
C GLU A 910 -23.45 12.71 8.23
N ILE A 911 -22.33 12.04 7.98
CA ILE A 911 -22.06 10.64 8.35
C ILE A 911 -20.73 10.54 9.09
N CYS A 912 -20.47 9.46 9.85
CA CYS A 912 -19.25 9.31 10.65
C CYS A 912 -18.01 8.98 9.81
N ASN A 913 -17.64 9.79 8.83
CA ASN A 913 -16.54 9.50 7.90
C ASN A 913 -15.26 10.33 8.17
N GLY A 914 -15.25 11.14 9.23
CA GLY A 914 -14.13 12.02 9.55
C GLY A 914 -14.01 13.24 8.62
N LEU A 915 -15.03 13.52 7.83
CA LEU A 915 -15.16 14.68 6.94
C LEU A 915 -16.33 15.56 7.40
N ASP A 916 -16.35 16.81 6.93
CA ASP A 916 -17.42 17.81 7.18
C ASP A 916 -18.34 17.82 5.95
N ASP A 917 -19.32 16.91 5.90
CA ASP A 917 -20.18 16.62 4.75
C ASP A 917 -21.31 17.66 4.62
N ASP A 918 -21.84 18.14 5.74
CA ASP A 918 -22.85 19.20 5.79
C ASP A 918 -22.26 20.63 5.71
N SER A 919 -20.93 20.71 5.72
CA SER A 919 -20.16 21.93 5.47
C SER A 919 -20.47 23.09 6.43
N ASP A 920 -20.90 22.75 7.64
CA ASP A 920 -21.15 23.70 8.71
C ASP A 920 -19.87 24.11 9.47
N GLY A 921 -18.76 23.42 9.21
CA GLY A 921 -17.44 23.67 9.77
C GLY A 921 -17.11 22.82 10.99
N THR A 922 -17.91 21.80 11.29
CA THR A 922 -17.63 20.83 12.35
C THR A 922 -17.78 19.40 11.84
N VAL A 923 -16.68 18.64 11.89
CA VAL A 923 -16.62 17.24 11.45
C VAL A 923 -17.49 16.34 12.33
N ASP A 924 -18.23 15.43 11.69
CA ASP A 924 -19.05 14.35 12.26
C ASP A 924 -20.08 14.85 13.30
N ASN A 925 -20.74 15.98 13.01
CA ASN A 925 -21.77 16.57 13.88
C ASN A 925 -23.22 16.27 13.41
N ASN A 926 -24.23 16.66 14.19
CA ASN A 926 -25.65 16.56 13.78
C ASN A 926 -26.15 15.16 13.33
N ILE A 927 -25.37 14.10 13.55
CA ILE A 927 -25.71 12.72 13.18
C ILE A 927 -26.84 12.22 14.10
N PRO A 928 -27.97 11.73 13.54
CA PRO A 928 -29.07 11.22 14.34
C PRO A 928 -28.63 10.05 15.24
N GLY A 929 -28.69 10.26 16.55
CA GLY A 929 -28.31 9.25 17.54
C GLY A 929 -26.96 9.49 18.21
N LEU A 930 -26.11 10.38 17.69
CA LEU A 930 -24.82 10.74 18.30
C LEU A 930 -25.03 11.32 19.72
N GLY A 931 -24.32 10.76 20.70
CA GLY A 931 -24.46 11.11 22.12
C GLY A 931 -25.65 10.48 22.85
N SER A 932 -26.51 9.73 22.16
CA SER A 932 -27.60 8.98 22.81
C SER A 932 -27.02 7.92 23.75
N THR A 933 -27.71 7.64 24.85
CA THR A 933 -27.31 6.56 25.75
C THR A 933 -27.47 5.21 25.07
N CYS A 934 -26.44 4.38 25.13
CA CYS A 934 -26.43 3.00 24.67
C CYS A 934 -25.95 2.10 25.81
N SER A 935 -26.07 0.78 25.65
CA SER A 935 -25.54 -0.18 26.61
C SER A 935 -24.89 -1.34 25.88
N ASN A 936 -23.71 -1.74 26.32
CA ASN A 936 -22.94 -2.84 25.75
C ASN A 936 -22.62 -3.88 26.84
N GLY A 937 -22.59 -5.15 26.47
CA GLY A 937 -22.48 -6.29 27.41
C GLY A 937 -23.82 -6.86 27.86
N VAL A 938 -23.79 -8.12 28.30
CA VAL A 938 -24.93 -8.90 28.82
C VAL A 938 -24.71 -9.16 30.31
N GLY A 939 -25.77 -9.46 31.06
CA GLY A 939 -25.66 -9.80 32.48
C GLY A 939 -25.00 -8.72 33.35
N ALA A 940 -24.12 -9.16 34.25
CA ALA A 940 -23.28 -8.34 35.13
C ALA A 940 -22.27 -7.48 34.36
N CYS A 941 -21.97 -7.82 33.10
CA CYS A 941 -21.07 -7.07 32.23
C CYS A 941 -21.76 -5.93 31.51
N LYS A 942 -23.08 -5.80 31.58
CA LYS A 942 -23.78 -4.67 30.97
C LYS A 942 -23.23 -3.35 31.52
N ARG A 943 -22.76 -2.48 30.64
CA ARG A 943 -22.33 -1.11 30.92
C ARG A 943 -23.11 -0.16 30.03
N ASP A 944 -23.53 0.95 30.61
CA ASP A 944 -24.13 2.05 29.85
C ASP A 944 -23.03 2.98 29.35
N GLY A 945 -23.19 3.49 28.13
CA GLY A 945 -22.30 4.44 27.48
C GLY A 945 -23.08 5.34 26.54
N HIS A 946 -22.39 5.92 25.57
CA HIS A 946 -22.93 6.83 24.58
C HIS A 946 -22.56 6.40 23.16
N MET A 947 -23.46 6.65 22.22
CA MET A 947 -23.17 6.46 20.80
C MET A 947 -22.12 7.49 20.37
N VAL A 948 -20.99 7.03 19.86
CA VAL A 948 -19.87 7.81 19.32
C VAL A 948 -19.60 7.40 17.88
N CYS A 949 -18.87 8.23 17.12
CA CYS A 949 -18.54 7.88 15.74
C CYS A 949 -17.40 6.86 15.65
N ASP A 950 -17.62 5.83 14.84
CA ASP A 950 -16.58 4.99 14.29
C ASP A 950 -16.24 5.47 12.87
N THR A 951 -15.08 6.11 12.76
CA THR A 951 -14.56 6.68 11.51
C THR A 951 -14.16 5.62 10.48
N VAL A 952 -13.93 4.37 10.91
CA VAL A 952 -13.58 3.25 10.03
C VAL A 952 -14.85 2.63 9.44
N GLY A 953 -15.81 2.27 10.29
CA GLY A 953 -17.08 1.68 9.89
C GLY A 953 -18.09 2.68 9.32
N LYS A 954 -17.82 3.99 9.37
CA LYS A 954 -18.73 5.08 8.98
C LYS A 954 -20.09 5.06 9.68
N THR A 955 -20.15 4.54 10.90
CA THR A 955 -21.39 4.37 11.67
C THR A 955 -21.23 4.81 13.13
N LEU A 956 -22.35 4.91 13.85
CA LEU A 956 -22.32 5.13 15.28
C LEU A 956 -22.09 3.80 16.02
N VAL A 957 -21.11 3.78 16.92
CA VAL A 957 -20.80 2.66 17.81
C VAL A 957 -20.98 3.06 19.26
N CYS A 958 -21.23 2.10 20.15
CA CYS A 958 -21.36 2.37 21.58
C CYS A 958 -19.97 2.42 22.23
N ASP A 959 -19.62 3.51 22.93
CA ASP A 959 -18.35 3.63 23.65
C ASP A 959 -18.30 2.82 24.95
N ALA A 960 -19.40 2.18 25.34
CA ALA A 960 -19.46 1.31 26.50
C ALA A 960 -18.59 0.08 26.28
N ILE A 961 -17.55 -0.04 27.10
CA ILE A 961 -16.74 -1.25 27.22
C ILE A 961 -17.50 -2.21 28.17
N PRO A 962 -17.85 -3.44 27.74
CA PRO A 962 -18.47 -4.42 28.62
C PRO A 962 -17.61 -4.66 29.87
N GLY A 963 -18.25 -4.91 31.01
CA GLY A 963 -17.55 -5.37 32.20
C GLY A 963 -16.77 -6.66 31.91
N THR A 964 -15.66 -6.86 32.61
CA THR A 964 -14.95 -8.15 32.55
C THR A 964 -15.84 -9.25 33.13
N PRO A 965 -16.06 -10.35 32.39
CA PRO A 965 -16.81 -11.48 32.89
C PRO A 965 -16.06 -12.13 34.05
N THR A 966 -16.81 -12.58 35.04
CA THR A 966 -16.31 -13.30 36.20
C THR A 966 -16.96 -14.67 36.25
N ALA A 967 -16.29 -15.67 36.82
CA ALA A 967 -16.88 -17.01 36.92
C ALA A 967 -18.24 -16.96 37.63
N GLU A 968 -19.23 -17.65 37.06
CA GLU A 968 -20.59 -17.73 37.58
C GLU A 968 -20.67 -17.96 39.09
N VAL A 969 -21.50 -17.17 39.74
CA VAL A 969 -21.89 -17.37 41.13
C VAL A 969 -23.40 -17.50 41.16
N CYS A 970 -23.92 -18.62 41.69
CA CYS A 970 -25.35 -18.95 41.79
C CYS A 970 -26.19 -17.88 42.53
N ASN A 971 -26.41 -16.74 41.90
CA ASN A 971 -26.90 -15.51 42.50
C ASN A 971 -28.07 -14.91 41.69
N GLY A 972 -28.40 -15.53 40.54
CA GLY A 972 -29.46 -15.11 39.63
C GLY A 972 -29.07 -13.96 38.71
N ILE A 973 -27.77 -13.70 38.55
CA ILE A 973 -27.17 -12.76 37.61
C ILE A 973 -26.17 -13.56 36.76
N ASP A 974 -26.19 -13.31 35.46
CA ASP A 974 -25.21 -13.75 34.48
C ASP A 974 -23.87 -13.04 34.75
N ASP A 975 -22.99 -13.67 35.54
CA ASP A 975 -21.72 -13.10 36.01
C ASP A 975 -20.60 -13.27 34.98
N ASP A 976 -20.67 -14.30 34.14
CA ASP A 976 -19.72 -14.62 33.07
C ASP A 976 -20.13 -14.09 31.69
N CYS A 977 -21.31 -13.49 31.61
CA CYS A 977 -21.79 -12.64 30.54
C CYS A 977 -21.96 -13.35 29.20
N ASP A 978 -22.20 -14.66 29.25
CA ASP A 978 -22.47 -15.52 28.11
C ASP A 978 -23.94 -15.45 27.62
N GLY A 979 -24.78 -14.74 28.37
CA GLY A 979 -26.19 -14.51 28.06
C GLY A 979 -27.14 -15.57 28.63
N THR A 980 -26.62 -16.53 29.37
CA THR A 980 -27.37 -17.41 30.27
C THR A 980 -27.12 -17.02 31.72
N VAL A 981 -28.01 -17.46 32.61
CA VAL A 981 -27.90 -17.16 34.04
C VAL A 981 -27.66 -18.48 34.75
N ASP A 982 -26.56 -18.58 35.51
CA ASP A 982 -26.19 -19.71 36.34
C ASP A 982 -26.01 -21.06 35.57
N GLU A 983 -25.36 -21.05 34.39
CA GLU A 983 -25.20 -22.22 33.49
C GLU A 983 -23.95 -23.08 33.74
N SER A 984 -22.92 -22.56 34.41
CA SER A 984 -21.71 -23.36 34.64
C SER A 984 -21.86 -24.44 35.74
N ASP A 985 -21.56 -25.69 35.33
CA ASP A 985 -21.98 -26.93 35.97
C ASP A 985 -21.05 -27.38 37.11
N GLN A 986 -21.44 -27.15 38.38
CA GLN A 986 -21.35 -28.08 39.54
C GLN A 986 -21.65 -27.42 40.90
N ALA A 987 -21.68 -26.08 40.99
CA ALA A 987 -21.90 -25.37 42.25
C ALA A 987 -23.39 -25.09 42.56
N CYS A 988 -24.28 -25.05 41.56
CA CYS A 988 -25.70 -24.73 41.77
C CYS A 988 -26.58 -25.96 42.11
N SER A 989 -26.00 -27.14 42.32
CA SER A 989 -26.77 -28.34 42.66
C SER A 989 -26.83 -28.59 44.18
N LYS A 990 -28.04 -28.38 44.72
CA LYS A 990 -28.58 -28.88 46.01
C LYS A 990 -27.98 -28.28 47.30
N ASP A 991 -28.70 -27.29 47.83
CA ASP A 991 -29.11 -27.19 49.24
C ASP A 991 -29.10 -25.75 49.82
N GLN A 992 -29.63 -24.70 49.17
CA GLN A 992 -30.08 -23.48 49.91
C GLN A 992 -31.26 -22.72 49.25
N LYS A 993 -32.50 -23.08 49.66
CA LYS A 993 -33.74 -22.24 49.80
C LYS A 993 -34.44 -21.68 48.53
N PRO A 994 -35.68 -21.12 48.65
CA PRO A 994 -36.94 -21.73 49.13
C PRO A 994 -38.11 -21.56 48.13
N GLU A 995 -39.08 -22.48 48.20
CA GLU A 995 -40.52 -22.34 47.87
C GLU A 995 -40.99 -21.62 46.57
N CYS A 996 -41.77 -22.40 45.78
CA CYS A 996 -42.93 -22.00 44.96
C CYS A 996 -42.69 -21.39 43.56
N TRP A 997 -42.94 -22.15 42.47
CA TRP A 997 -44.20 -22.16 41.70
C TRP A 997 -44.17 -23.13 40.49
N VAL A 998 -45.35 -23.34 39.89
CA VAL A 998 -45.80 -24.51 39.11
C VAL A 998 -46.02 -24.19 37.61
N GLY A 999 -45.77 -25.18 36.73
CA GLY A 999 -46.30 -25.32 35.35
C GLY A 999 -45.19 -25.66 34.34
N ASP A 1000 -45.16 -26.75 33.55
CA ASP A 1000 -46.15 -27.76 33.19
C ASP A 1000 -45.49 -29.16 32.97
N THR A 1001 -46.13 -30.17 33.56
CA THR A 1001 -46.22 -31.62 33.23
C THR A 1001 -45.13 -32.37 32.45
N LEU A 1002 -44.38 -33.22 33.18
CA LEU A 1002 -44.28 -34.67 32.89
C LEU A 1002 -44.06 -35.45 34.20
N THR A 1003 -45.03 -36.27 34.59
CA THR A 1003 -45.05 -36.99 35.87
C THR A 1003 -44.20 -38.27 35.85
N CYS A 1004 -43.12 -38.31 36.63
CA CYS A 1004 -42.47 -39.55 37.05
C CYS A 1004 -42.94 -39.93 38.48
N LYS A 1005 -43.50 -41.14 38.66
CA LYS A 1005 -43.80 -41.70 39.99
C LYS A 1005 -42.70 -42.69 40.39
N CYS A 1006 -41.93 -42.38 41.44
CA CYS A 1006 -41.04 -43.33 42.08
C CYS A 1006 -41.79 -44.16 43.14
N ILE A 1007 -41.68 -45.49 43.09
CA ILE A 1007 -42.15 -46.39 44.16
C ILE A 1007 -40.92 -46.96 44.87
N LYS A 1008 -40.90 -46.91 46.21
CA LYS A 1008 -39.78 -47.34 47.06
C LYS A 1008 -39.78 -48.87 47.23
N GLY A 1009 -38.75 -49.55 46.71
CA GLY A 1009 -38.44 -50.94 47.05
C GLY A 1009 -37.67 -51.03 48.36
N THR A 1010 -38.09 -51.91 49.27
CA THR A 1010 -37.44 -52.10 50.58
C THR A 1010 -36.28 -53.11 50.48
N GLY A 1011 -35.04 -52.61 50.48
CA GLY A 1011 -33.84 -53.45 50.65
C GLY A 1011 -32.54 -52.77 50.19
N VAL A 1012 -31.67 -52.47 51.17
CA VAL A 1012 -30.31 -51.88 51.13
C VAL A 1012 -29.62 -51.80 49.74
N SER A 1013 -30.05 -50.86 48.91
CA SER A 1013 -29.35 -50.15 47.83
C SER A 1013 -30.42 -49.45 46.98
N ASP A 1014 -30.54 -48.12 47.09
CA ASP A 1014 -31.55 -47.34 46.37
C ASP A 1014 -31.16 -47.21 44.88
N VAL A 1015 -31.49 -48.25 44.09
CA VAL A 1015 -31.44 -48.21 42.62
C VAL A 1015 -32.83 -47.84 42.09
N TYR A 1016 -32.91 -46.75 41.33
CA TYR A 1016 -34.13 -46.36 40.61
C TYR A 1016 -33.99 -46.75 39.13
N TYR A 1017 -34.99 -47.43 38.56
CA TYR A 1017 -35.06 -47.71 37.12
C TYR A 1017 -36.01 -46.73 36.44
N CYS A 1018 -35.58 -46.11 35.33
CA CYS A 1018 -36.48 -45.44 34.39
C CYS A 1018 -36.77 -46.40 33.24
N HIS A 1019 -38.05 -46.63 32.94
CA HIS A 1019 -38.51 -47.33 31.75
C HIS A 1019 -39.16 -46.29 30.83
N GLN A 1020 -38.74 -46.22 29.57
CA GLN A 1020 -39.48 -45.50 28.53
C GLN A 1020 -40.67 -46.37 28.08
N GLU A 1021 -41.86 -45.78 28.00
CA GLU A 1021 -42.88 -46.11 26.99
C GLU A 1021 -42.94 -44.96 25.98
#